data_AF-A0A557ZLK1-F1
#
_entry.id   AF-A0A557ZLK1-F1
#
_cell.length_a   1.000
_cell.length_b   1.000
_cell.length_c   1.000
_cell.angle_alpha   90.00
_cell.angle_beta   90.00
_cell.angle_gamma   90.00
#
_symmetry.space_group_name_H-M   'P 1'
#
loop_
_entity.id
_entity.type
_entity.pdbx_description
1 polymer ?
#
loop_
_entity_poly.entity_id
_entity_poly.type
_entity_poly.pdbx_seq_one_letter_code
_entity_poly.pdbx_strand_id
1 'polypeptide(L)'
;VGWGLLVVWPGTLGGLGDSFVWAANHATGELVQLRRLGVREGPAWIDLLLDLGSSLVVVATLSTFFRGVRSRRRRSDEEELKLRVLLAGHGEDDSLGYFATRRDKSVIFAPNGRAAVTYRVLAGTSIASADPIGDPQAWPQAIEAWLGEAHTYGWAPGVLGASERGARAYARAGLKALELGDEAVLDVREFSLSGPERRSVRQAVSRIERAGYTARVRRHSELTSSEMDGLLERAQQWRGAETERGFSMALSRLGDPSDGRCVMAEAYDASGELRGLLSFVPWGRRGLSLDLMRRDRDAENGLNEYLVAQVVAQAGRFGAQRISLNFAMFRAVFAAGERIGAGPVLRSWRAVLGVASRFFQLESLYRSNAKYGPEWEPRFLCYTSARRLARIGLVAGALEGFLPSSWRSARRAIAGGGVSEEFLARVREIDEIRTEPRPVRRPEQVRVRIAKLDRLRAAGIDPYPAGFARDTTLAQVAAEFAGLAPDSRTGREVRVAGRVVALRDLGGVCFARLRDVSGELQLMLGEDELWRCGVDLGDHVGVRGEVVTSRRGELSVLVAGWTVTAKCLHPLPDKRKGLADPETRVRRRYLDPDLPQLLRLRATVLRALRERLHDKDFLEVETPMLQAVHGGANARPFVTHINAYDMRMYLRIAPELYLKRLCVAGMERVFELNRNFRNEGVDATHNPEFTMLEAYQAYADYDCMRVLTRELVQQAAIAAYGAPVLRRPDGEHDISGDWPVVTVHDAVAKALGEPVTPSTTSAELRSFCAAAGVPFADDAGRGELVLAAFDQLVEPATVGPTFYTDYPRDVSPLTREHRWDPRLAERWDLVAFGAEIGTAYTELTDPLEQRRRLETQSLRAASGDVEAMELDEDFLQALEHGMPPTGGLGLGIDRVLMLLTGAPIRHTVPFPFT
;
A
#
# COMPACT_ATOMS: atom_id res chain seq x y z
N VAL A 1 -41.73 10.77 54.25
CA VAL A 1 -41.40 10.24 55.60
C VAL A 1 -41.87 11.21 56.69
N GLY A 2 -41.33 12.44 56.75
CA GLY A 2 -41.72 13.43 57.78
C GLY A 2 -43.24 13.66 57.90
N TRP A 3 -43.94 13.90 56.79
CA TRP A 3 -45.40 14.05 56.80
C TRP A 3 -46.13 12.84 57.41
N GLY A 4 -45.69 11.62 57.09
CA GLY A 4 -46.26 10.39 57.65
C GLY A 4 -46.01 10.24 59.16
N LEU A 5 -44.83 10.67 59.65
CA LEU A 5 -44.54 10.70 61.09
C LEU A 5 -45.43 11.72 61.82
N LEU A 6 -45.77 12.84 61.19
CA LEU A 6 -46.66 13.86 61.73
C LEU A 6 -48.15 13.47 61.69
N VAL A 7 -48.54 12.43 60.95
CA VAL A 7 -49.90 11.86 61.06
C VAL A 7 -50.03 11.10 62.38
N VAL A 8 -48.98 10.40 62.79
CA VAL A 8 -48.97 9.56 64.00
C VAL A 8 -48.65 10.39 65.25
N TRP A 9 -47.74 11.37 65.12
CA TRP A 9 -47.36 12.29 66.20
C TRP A 9 -47.47 13.75 65.74
N PRO A 10 -48.70 14.30 65.66
CA PRO A 10 -48.93 15.66 65.15
C PRO A 10 -48.46 16.79 66.07
N GLY A 11 -48.22 16.51 67.36
CA GLY A 11 -47.87 17.55 68.32
C GLY A 11 -48.99 18.59 68.45
N THR A 12 -48.70 19.84 68.11
CA THR A 12 -49.67 20.96 68.17
C THR A 12 -50.30 21.35 66.84
N LEU A 13 -49.99 20.63 65.74
CA LEU A 13 -50.45 20.93 64.39
C LEU A 13 -51.96 20.71 64.20
N GLY A 14 -52.63 21.64 63.51
CA GLY A 14 -54.09 21.77 63.44
C GLY A 14 -54.80 20.89 62.41
N GLY A 15 -54.14 19.85 61.88
CA GLY A 15 -54.73 18.90 60.92
C GLY A 15 -53.73 18.36 59.89
N LEU A 16 -54.18 17.43 59.04
CA LEU A 16 -53.32 16.77 58.04
C LEU A 16 -52.68 17.73 57.03
N GLY A 17 -53.40 18.82 56.69
CA GLY A 17 -52.90 19.87 55.80
C GLY A 17 -51.75 20.66 56.43
N ASP A 18 -51.91 21.08 57.69
CA ASP A 18 -50.88 21.77 58.47
C ASP A 18 -49.63 20.88 58.63
N SER A 19 -49.81 19.58 58.91
CA SER A 19 -48.70 18.63 58.99
C SER A 19 -47.94 18.47 57.67
N PHE A 20 -48.63 18.53 56.52
CA PHE A 20 -47.97 18.48 55.22
C PHE A 20 -47.17 19.75 54.95
N VAL A 21 -47.81 20.91 55.13
CA VAL A 21 -47.18 22.22 54.91
C VAL A 21 -45.98 22.40 55.82
N TRP A 22 -46.09 21.98 57.08
CA TRP A 22 -44.99 22.00 58.05
C TRP A 22 -43.84 21.09 57.59
N ALA A 23 -44.09 19.81 57.27
CA ALA A 23 -43.04 18.91 56.80
C ALA A 23 -42.37 19.37 55.50
N ALA A 24 -43.14 19.92 54.56
CA ALA A 24 -42.63 20.41 53.28
C ALA A 24 -41.74 21.65 53.46
N ASN A 25 -42.10 22.55 54.37
CA ASN A 25 -41.30 23.74 54.67
C ASN A 25 -39.95 23.36 55.30
N HIS A 26 -39.94 22.47 56.30
CA HIS A 26 -38.68 22.06 56.95
C HIS A 26 -37.80 21.25 55.98
N ALA A 27 -38.40 20.37 55.17
CA ALA A 27 -37.66 19.65 54.12
C ALA A 27 -37.06 20.56 53.02
N THR A 28 -37.54 21.81 52.91
CA THR A 28 -37.03 22.79 51.94
C THR A 28 -36.18 23.90 52.59
N GLY A 29 -35.83 23.76 53.88
CA GLY A 29 -34.98 24.72 54.59
C GLY A 29 -35.73 25.94 55.13
N GLU A 30 -36.97 25.75 55.56
CA GLU A 30 -37.81 26.76 56.22
C GLU A 30 -38.02 28.06 55.43
N LEU A 31 -38.18 27.94 54.11
CA LEU A 31 -38.29 29.08 53.21
C LEU A 31 -39.50 30.00 53.50
N VAL A 32 -40.52 29.49 54.20
CA VAL A 32 -41.75 30.21 54.52
C VAL A 32 -41.94 30.34 56.03
N GLN A 33 -42.27 31.55 56.50
CA GLN A 33 -42.63 31.79 57.91
C GLN A 33 -44.04 31.25 58.22
N LEU A 34 -44.14 29.97 58.55
CA LEU A 34 -45.40 29.26 58.78
C LEU A 34 -46.28 29.84 59.89
N ARG A 35 -45.68 30.47 60.91
CA ARG A 35 -46.43 31.16 61.98
C ARG A 35 -47.33 32.28 61.45
N ARG A 36 -46.98 32.94 60.34
CA ARG A 36 -47.83 33.98 59.71
C ARG A 36 -49.04 33.41 58.96
N LEU A 37 -49.01 32.11 58.66
CA LEU A 37 -50.09 31.38 57.99
C LEU A 37 -51.00 30.62 58.98
N GLY A 38 -50.82 30.84 60.29
CA GLY A 38 -51.61 30.18 61.33
C GLY A 38 -51.23 28.73 61.63
N VAL A 39 -50.18 28.20 60.98
CA VAL A 39 -49.70 26.83 61.19
C VAL A 39 -48.85 26.76 62.47
N ARG A 40 -49.22 25.85 63.37
CA ARG A 40 -48.58 25.64 64.69
C ARG A 40 -47.28 24.81 64.57
N GLU A 41 -46.62 24.53 65.70
CA GLU A 41 -45.32 23.85 65.69
C GLU A 41 -45.45 22.32 65.78
N GLY A 42 -44.65 21.63 64.98
CA GLY A 42 -44.47 20.18 65.03
C GLY A 42 -43.50 19.74 66.13
N PRO A 43 -43.40 18.43 66.42
CA PRO A 43 -42.46 17.90 67.42
C PRO A 43 -41.00 18.14 67.04
N ALA A 44 -40.21 18.66 67.99
CA ALA A 44 -38.79 19.01 67.79
C ALA A 44 -37.89 17.84 67.34
N TRP A 45 -38.25 16.59 67.65
CA TRP A 45 -37.47 15.43 67.18
C TRP A 45 -37.71 15.10 65.70
N ILE A 46 -38.91 15.38 65.17
CA ILE A 46 -39.22 15.21 63.74
C ILE A 46 -38.54 16.32 62.94
N ASP A 47 -38.52 17.52 63.51
CA ASP A 47 -37.79 18.68 62.98
C ASP A 47 -36.31 18.35 62.76
N LEU A 48 -35.62 17.93 63.83
CA LEU A 48 -34.22 17.50 63.76
C LEU A 48 -33.97 16.40 62.70
N LEU A 49 -34.91 15.47 62.52
CA LEU A 49 -34.81 14.39 61.55
C LEU A 49 -34.93 14.90 60.10
N LEU A 50 -35.83 15.86 59.87
CA LEU A 50 -36.00 16.51 58.56
C LEU A 50 -34.82 17.42 58.24
N ASP A 51 -34.29 18.13 59.22
CA ASP A 51 -33.11 18.98 59.07
C ASP A 51 -31.84 18.17 58.77
N LEU A 52 -31.62 17.07 59.47
CA LEU A 52 -30.52 16.13 59.18
C LEU A 52 -30.64 15.54 57.78
N GLY A 53 -31.85 15.11 57.40
CA GLY A 53 -32.13 14.59 56.06
C GLY A 53 -31.87 15.63 54.96
N SER A 54 -32.35 16.85 55.15
CA SER A 54 -32.17 17.96 54.20
C SER A 54 -30.70 18.37 54.11
N SER A 55 -30.00 18.43 55.24
CA SER A 55 -28.55 18.69 55.31
C SER A 55 -27.75 17.61 54.56
N LEU A 56 -28.10 16.34 54.73
CA LEU A 56 -27.47 15.23 53.98
C LEU A 56 -27.71 15.35 52.48
N VAL A 57 -28.91 15.75 52.05
CA VAL A 57 -29.22 16.00 50.63
C VAL A 57 -28.43 17.18 50.10
N VAL A 58 -28.30 18.27 50.86
CA VAL A 58 -27.47 19.43 50.50
C VAL A 58 -26.01 19.01 50.38
N VAL A 59 -25.47 18.27 51.35
CA VAL A 59 -24.10 17.74 51.30
C VAL A 59 -23.90 16.80 50.10
N ALA A 60 -24.84 15.90 49.82
CA ALA A 60 -24.78 15.01 48.67
C ALA A 60 -24.86 15.78 47.33
N THR A 61 -25.69 16.82 47.27
CA THR A 61 -25.85 17.69 46.10
C THR A 61 -24.60 18.52 45.87
N LEU A 62 -24.06 19.17 46.90
CA LEU A 62 -22.79 19.91 46.85
C LEU A 62 -21.64 18.97 46.50
N SER A 63 -21.57 17.78 47.10
CA SER A 63 -20.56 16.77 46.76
C SER A 63 -20.64 16.36 45.29
N THR A 64 -21.84 16.13 44.76
CA THR A 64 -22.06 15.79 43.34
C THR A 64 -21.71 16.98 42.42
N PHE A 65 -22.07 18.20 42.82
CA PHE A 65 -21.79 19.43 42.07
C PHE A 65 -20.28 19.74 42.02
N PHE A 66 -19.57 19.56 43.13
CA PHE A 66 -18.12 19.76 43.22
C PHE A 66 -17.29 18.55 42.78
N ARG A 67 -17.91 17.37 42.58
CA ARG A 67 -17.24 16.15 42.07
C ARG A 67 -16.52 16.40 40.75
N GLY A 68 -17.10 17.23 39.88
CA GLY A 68 -16.52 17.60 38.59
C GLY A 68 -15.31 18.55 38.65
N VAL A 69 -15.02 19.17 39.80
CA VAL A 69 -13.92 20.14 39.99
C VAL A 69 -12.59 19.47 40.38
N ARG A 70 -12.62 18.21 40.83
CA ARG A 70 -11.41 17.43 41.12
C ARG A 70 -10.72 16.99 39.82
N SER A 71 -9.88 17.83 39.21
CA SER A 71 -8.97 17.37 38.16
C SER A 71 -7.67 18.17 38.11
N ARG A 72 -6.78 17.91 39.06
CA ARG A 72 -5.33 18.08 38.88
C ARG A 72 -4.61 16.87 39.45
N ARG A 73 -4.85 15.67 38.89
CA ARG A 73 -3.95 14.54 39.12
C ARG A 73 -2.74 14.74 38.20
N ARG A 74 -1.65 15.26 38.76
CA ARG A 74 -0.35 15.31 38.09
C ARG A 74 0.13 13.87 37.89
N ARG A 75 0.67 13.58 36.72
CA ARG A 75 1.24 12.25 36.40
C ARG A 75 2.48 11.99 37.28
N SER A 76 2.65 10.75 37.74
CA SER A 76 3.88 10.33 38.43
C SER A 76 4.99 9.90 37.45
N ASP A 77 6.23 9.89 37.93
CA ASP A 77 7.38 9.42 37.16
C ASP A 77 7.23 7.95 36.74
N GLU A 78 6.65 7.09 37.60
CA GLU A 78 6.37 5.69 37.28
C GLU A 78 5.34 5.54 36.14
N GLU A 79 4.31 6.40 36.11
CA GLU A 79 3.32 6.45 35.04
C GLU A 79 3.96 6.90 33.71
N GLU A 80 4.93 7.84 33.74
CA GLU A 80 5.70 8.21 32.54
C GLU A 80 6.61 7.07 32.04
N LEU A 81 7.30 6.35 32.92
CA LEU A 81 8.12 5.20 32.53
C LEU A 81 7.28 4.11 31.85
N LYS A 82 6.09 3.78 32.38
CA LYS A 82 5.18 2.82 31.76
C LYS A 82 4.73 3.26 30.37
N LEU A 83 4.42 4.54 30.18
CA LEU A 83 4.10 5.09 28.86
C LEU A 83 5.28 4.97 27.89
N ARG A 84 6.50 5.27 28.34
CA ARG A 84 7.72 5.15 27.51
C ARG A 84 7.98 3.70 27.09
N VAL A 85 7.72 2.70 27.95
CA VAL A 85 7.79 1.28 27.56
C VAL A 85 6.79 0.96 26.45
N LEU A 86 5.55 1.43 26.58
CA LEU A 86 4.53 1.24 25.54
C LEU A 86 4.91 1.93 24.22
N LEU A 87 5.49 3.14 24.28
CA LEU A 87 5.99 3.87 23.10
C LEU A 87 7.21 3.18 22.46
N ALA A 88 8.11 2.59 23.24
CA ALA A 88 9.25 1.85 22.71
C ALA A 88 8.80 0.60 21.94
N GLY A 89 7.73 -0.07 22.38
CA GLY A 89 7.17 -1.25 21.72
C GLY A 89 6.21 -0.96 20.57
N HIS A 90 5.42 0.12 20.66
CA HIS A 90 4.26 0.37 19.78
C HIS A 90 4.15 1.83 19.28
N GLY A 91 5.15 2.68 19.49
CA GLY A 91 5.11 4.10 19.12
C GLY A 91 5.28 4.40 17.62
N GLU A 92 5.42 3.39 16.76
CA GLU A 92 5.53 3.54 15.30
C GLU A 92 4.19 3.89 14.63
N ASP A 93 3.08 3.55 15.29
CA ASP A 93 1.75 3.60 14.71
C ASP A 93 1.16 5.03 14.63
N ASP A 94 1.70 5.99 15.40
CA ASP A 94 1.17 7.35 15.47
C ASP A 94 2.27 8.39 15.74
N SER A 95 2.42 9.36 14.84
CA SER A 95 3.39 10.47 14.96
C SER A 95 3.16 11.34 16.18
N LEU A 96 1.93 11.43 16.66
CA LEU A 96 1.58 12.22 17.83
C LEU A 96 1.78 11.45 19.15
N GLY A 97 2.16 10.17 19.09
CA GLY A 97 2.26 9.29 20.24
C GLY A 97 3.22 9.79 21.33
N TYR A 98 4.37 10.37 20.95
CA TYR A 98 5.37 10.83 21.93
C TYR A 98 4.88 12.02 22.77
N PHE A 99 3.98 12.85 22.24
CA PHE A 99 3.36 13.96 22.99
C PHE A 99 2.46 13.48 24.14
N ALA A 100 2.16 12.19 24.23
CA ALA A 100 1.51 11.57 25.38
C ALA A 100 2.36 11.71 26.67
N THR A 101 3.68 11.87 26.55
CA THR A 101 4.60 12.03 27.69
C THR A 101 4.56 13.41 28.34
N ARG A 102 3.82 14.38 27.79
CA ARG A 102 3.69 15.75 28.33
C ARG A 102 3.12 15.78 29.75
N ARG A 103 3.77 16.44 30.72
CA ARG A 103 3.45 16.36 32.17
C ARG A 103 2.10 16.95 32.60
N ASP A 104 1.42 17.74 31.76
CA ASP A 104 0.09 18.28 32.05
C ASP A 104 -1.06 17.36 31.62
N LYS A 105 -0.76 16.19 31.05
CA LYS A 105 -1.73 15.14 30.72
C LYS A 105 -1.78 14.08 31.82
N SER A 106 -2.99 13.67 32.19
CA SER A 106 -3.23 12.48 32.99
C SER A 106 -3.22 11.24 32.09
N VAL A 107 -3.05 10.05 32.67
CA VAL A 107 -3.03 8.77 31.94
C VAL A 107 -3.92 7.77 32.64
N ILE A 108 -4.62 6.95 31.85
CA ILE A 108 -5.33 5.77 32.31
C ILE A 108 -4.86 4.56 31.51
N PHE A 109 -4.43 3.52 32.21
CA PHE A 109 -3.95 2.28 31.61
C PHE A 109 -5.08 1.28 31.48
N ALA A 110 -5.01 0.43 30.44
CA ALA A 110 -5.82 -0.78 30.38
C ALA A 110 -5.54 -1.65 31.62
N PRO A 111 -6.53 -2.44 32.10
CA PRO A 111 -6.34 -3.34 33.24
C PRO A 111 -5.17 -4.32 33.08
N ASN A 112 -4.87 -4.71 31.83
CA ASN A 112 -3.74 -5.58 31.50
C ASN A 112 -2.39 -4.86 31.39
N GLY A 113 -2.35 -3.53 31.52
CA GLY A 113 -1.14 -2.70 31.41
C GLY A 113 -0.55 -2.56 29.99
N ARG A 114 -1.17 -3.14 28.96
CA ARG A 114 -0.63 -3.21 27.59
C ARG A 114 -1.02 -2.04 26.69
N ALA A 115 -1.92 -1.17 27.15
CA ALA A 115 -2.30 0.05 26.45
C ALA A 115 -2.66 1.17 27.45
N ALA A 116 -2.67 2.41 26.99
CA ALA A 116 -3.04 3.57 27.80
C ALA A 116 -3.69 4.69 26.96
N VAL A 117 -4.58 5.47 27.58
CA VAL A 117 -5.12 6.72 27.01
C VAL A 117 -4.60 7.88 27.83
N THR A 118 -4.01 8.88 27.17
CA THR A 118 -3.61 10.14 27.82
C THR A 118 -4.61 11.23 27.54
N TYR A 119 -5.00 11.98 28.56
CA TYR A 119 -6.06 12.97 28.47
C TYR A 119 -5.84 14.15 29.40
N ARG A 120 -6.57 15.24 29.17
CA ARG A 120 -6.62 16.40 30.07
C ARG A 120 -8.05 16.88 30.25
N VAL A 121 -8.38 17.29 31.47
CA VAL A 121 -9.70 17.81 31.82
C VAL A 121 -9.66 19.33 31.87
N LEU A 122 -10.55 19.98 31.12
CA LEU A 122 -10.75 21.42 31.14
C LEU A 122 -12.25 21.73 31.01
N ALA A 123 -12.76 22.61 31.87
CA ALA A 123 -14.17 23.02 31.89
C ALA A 123 -15.15 21.84 31.78
N GLY A 124 -14.96 20.80 32.60
CA GLY A 124 -15.82 19.60 32.64
C GLY A 124 -15.80 18.74 31.36
N THR A 125 -14.74 18.86 30.55
CA THR A 125 -14.54 18.10 29.31
C THR A 125 -13.20 17.39 29.40
N SER A 126 -13.20 16.08 29.19
CA SER A 126 -12.00 15.23 29.17
C SER A 126 -11.57 15.04 27.72
N ILE A 127 -10.44 15.63 27.33
CA ILE A 127 -9.92 15.54 25.96
C ILE A 127 -8.71 14.61 25.95
N ALA A 128 -8.84 13.46 25.30
CA ALA A 128 -7.71 12.63 24.92
C ALA A 128 -7.00 13.24 23.69
N SER A 129 -5.70 13.04 23.57
CA SER A 129 -4.92 13.46 22.39
C SER A 129 -4.36 12.24 21.68
N ALA A 130 -4.44 12.23 20.35
CA ALA A 130 -3.86 11.20 19.50
C ALA A 130 -4.49 9.80 19.71
N ASP A 131 -3.84 8.75 19.21
CA ASP A 131 -4.27 7.37 19.41
C ASP A 131 -3.97 6.86 20.84
N PRO A 132 -4.65 5.80 21.31
CA PRO A 132 -4.20 5.07 22.49
C PRO A 132 -2.78 4.54 22.30
N ILE A 133 -1.95 4.60 23.35
CA ILE A 133 -0.55 4.16 23.32
C ILE A 133 -0.47 2.69 23.73
N GLY A 134 0.28 1.86 23.00
CA GLY A 134 0.50 0.44 23.33
C GLY A 134 -0.16 -0.53 22.35
N ASP A 135 -0.35 -1.79 22.74
CA ASP A 135 -0.87 -2.84 21.88
C ASP A 135 -2.30 -2.51 21.38
N PRO A 136 -2.52 -2.40 20.06
CA PRO A 136 -3.84 -2.18 19.46
C PRO A 136 -4.92 -3.17 19.88
N GLN A 137 -4.57 -4.40 20.28
CA GLN A 137 -5.51 -5.38 20.81
C GLN A 137 -6.03 -5.01 22.22
N ALA A 138 -5.27 -4.23 22.98
CA ALA A 138 -5.62 -3.76 24.32
C ALA A 138 -6.26 -2.36 24.32
N TRP A 139 -6.28 -1.65 23.19
CA TRP A 139 -6.91 -0.33 23.08
C TRP A 139 -8.37 -0.28 23.55
N PRO A 140 -9.25 -1.25 23.22
CA PRO A 140 -10.64 -1.21 23.68
C PRO A 140 -10.75 -1.13 25.20
N GLN A 141 -9.92 -1.88 25.93
CA GLN A 141 -9.94 -1.87 27.40
C GLN A 141 -9.43 -0.54 27.99
N ALA A 142 -8.42 0.09 27.36
CA ALA A 142 -7.94 1.40 27.79
C ALA A 142 -8.98 2.50 27.53
N ILE A 143 -9.66 2.46 26.39
CA ILE A 143 -10.72 3.41 26.03
C ILE A 143 -11.92 3.24 26.97
N GLU A 144 -12.32 2.00 27.26
CA GLU A 144 -13.42 1.73 28.20
C GLU A 144 -13.10 2.23 29.61
N ALA A 145 -11.88 2.00 30.11
CA ALA A 145 -11.43 2.51 31.40
C ALA A 145 -11.49 4.06 31.44
N TRP A 146 -11.02 4.73 30.39
CA TRP A 146 -11.10 6.20 30.27
C TRP A 146 -12.54 6.71 30.24
N LEU A 147 -13.43 6.08 29.47
CA LEU A 147 -14.83 6.47 29.40
C LEU A 147 -15.55 6.23 30.72
N GLY A 148 -15.22 5.15 31.44
CA GLY A 148 -15.71 4.87 32.79
C GLY A 148 -15.30 5.95 33.79
N GLU A 149 -14.07 6.46 33.69
CA GLU A 149 -13.59 7.59 34.49
C GLU A 149 -14.33 8.90 34.13
N ALA A 150 -14.45 9.20 32.84
CA ALA A 150 -15.21 10.37 32.38
C ALA A 150 -16.68 10.32 32.84
N HIS A 151 -17.31 9.15 32.80
CA HIS A 151 -18.66 8.93 33.32
C HIS A 151 -18.73 9.15 34.84
N THR A 152 -17.79 8.59 35.59
CA THR A 152 -17.69 8.77 37.05
C THR A 152 -17.61 10.24 37.44
N TYR A 153 -16.86 11.06 36.72
CA TYR A 153 -16.75 12.49 37.05
C TYR A 153 -17.72 13.40 36.29
N GLY A 154 -18.59 12.85 35.45
CA GLY A 154 -19.55 13.61 34.64
C GLY A 154 -18.89 14.47 33.55
N TRP A 155 -17.66 14.13 33.15
CA TRP A 155 -16.93 14.83 32.11
C TRP A 155 -17.45 14.45 30.72
N ALA A 156 -17.47 15.41 29.80
CA ALA A 156 -17.72 15.13 28.39
C ALA A 156 -16.44 14.59 27.74
N PRO A 157 -16.37 13.33 27.27
CA PRO A 157 -15.17 12.82 26.60
C PRO A 157 -15.12 13.29 25.15
N GLY A 158 -13.91 13.64 24.70
CA GLY A 158 -13.57 13.93 23.32
C GLY A 158 -12.14 13.52 23.02
N VAL A 159 -11.80 13.33 21.75
CA VAL A 159 -10.44 12.96 21.31
C VAL A 159 -10.01 13.92 20.22
N LEU A 160 -8.79 14.46 20.31
CA LEU A 160 -8.24 15.39 19.35
C LEU A 160 -7.03 14.78 18.63
N GLY A 161 -7.06 14.77 17.29
CA GLY A 161 -5.93 14.36 16.46
C GLY A 161 -5.73 12.84 16.33
N ALA A 162 -6.79 12.05 16.52
CA ALA A 162 -6.71 10.60 16.33
C ALA A 162 -6.37 10.28 14.86
N SER A 163 -5.53 9.29 14.63
CA SER A 163 -5.35 8.71 13.30
C SER A 163 -6.65 8.05 12.84
N GLU A 164 -6.75 7.67 11.57
CA GLU A 164 -7.91 6.89 11.11
C GLU A 164 -8.10 5.60 11.91
N ARG A 165 -7.00 4.93 12.27
CA ARG A 165 -7.02 3.69 13.04
C ARG A 165 -7.52 3.90 14.46
N GLY A 166 -7.02 4.93 15.15
CA GLY A 166 -7.49 5.30 16.48
C GLY A 166 -8.93 5.78 16.47
N ALA A 167 -9.32 6.59 15.48
CA ALA A 167 -10.69 7.05 15.30
C ALA A 167 -11.67 5.88 15.18
N ARG A 168 -11.31 4.83 14.42
CA ARG A 168 -12.11 3.59 14.34
C ARG A 168 -12.19 2.86 15.68
N ALA A 169 -11.15 2.89 16.51
CA ALA A 169 -11.16 2.29 17.85
C ALA A 169 -12.07 3.07 18.81
N TYR A 170 -11.97 4.40 18.83
CA TYR A 170 -12.87 5.27 19.60
C TYR A 170 -14.33 5.16 19.13
N ALA A 171 -14.55 5.02 17.83
CA ALA A 171 -15.89 4.86 17.28
C ALA A 171 -16.56 3.55 17.73
N ARG A 172 -15.80 2.45 17.79
CA ARG A 172 -16.27 1.17 18.35
C ARG A 172 -16.66 1.27 19.83
N ALA A 173 -16.06 2.20 20.58
CA ALA A 173 -16.41 2.49 21.97
C ALA A 173 -17.58 3.49 22.11
N GLY A 174 -18.26 3.85 21.02
CA GLY A 174 -19.47 4.69 21.04
C GLY A 174 -19.26 6.18 20.76
N LEU A 175 -18.05 6.61 20.36
CA LEU A 175 -17.81 7.97 19.89
C LEU A 175 -18.14 8.09 18.38
N LYS A 176 -18.32 9.31 17.90
CA LYS A 176 -18.41 9.66 16.49
C LYS A 176 -17.12 10.34 16.07
N ALA A 177 -16.64 10.08 14.85
CA ALA A 177 -15.44 10.71 14.30
C ALA A 177 -15.81 11.76 13.25
N LEU A 178 -15.20 12.94 13.34
CA LEU A 178 -15.27 13.99 12.34
C LEU A 178 -13.84 14.27 11.85
N GLU A 179 -13.62 14.27 10.55
CA GLU A 179 -12.33 14.65 9.98
C GLU A 179 -12.01 16.10 10.38
N LEU A 180 -10.85 16.28 11.00
CA LEU A 180 -10.40 17.57 11.53
C LEU A 180 -9.42 18.25 10.56
N GLY A 181 -8.67 17.48 9.77
CA GLY A 181 -7.69 17.95 8.78
C GLY A 181 -6.67 16.86 8.46
N ASP A 182 -5.49 17.25 7.99
CA ASP A 182 -4.44 16.30 7.58
C ASP A 182 -3.08 16.65 8.15
N GLU A 183 -2.30 15.62 8.46
CA GLU A 183 -0.90 15.71 8.84
C GLU A 183 0.01 15.65 7.63
N ALA A 184 1.00 16.54 7.58
CA ALA A 184 2.00 16.56 6.52
C ALA A 184 3.19 15.67 6.89
N VAL A 185 3.31 14.52 6.23
CA VAL A 185 4.39 13.55 6.45
C VAL A 185 5.33 13.55 5.25
N LEU A 186 6.63 13.70 5.49
CA LEU A 186 7.67 13.54 4.48
C LEU A 186 8.24 12.12 4.58
N ASP A 187 8.24 11.36 3.47
CA ASP A 187 9.11 10.19 3.34
C ASP A 187 10.51 10.67 2.96
N VAL A 188 11.50 10.36 3.80
CA VAL A 188 12.91 10.77 3.62
C VAL A 188 13.49 10.21 2.32
N ARG A 189 13.00 9.06 1.85
CA ARG A 189 13.49 8.40 0.61
C ARG A 189 12.95 9.06 -0.66
N GLU A 190 11.77 9.67 -0.58
CA GLU A 190 11.11 10.33 -1.72
C GLU A 190 11.33 11.86 -1.71
N PHE A 191 11.83 12.40 -0.60
CA PHE A 191 12.15 13.81 -0.48
C PHE A 191 13.46 14.15 -1.18
N SER A 192 13.38 15.07 -2.13
CA SER A 192 14.49 15.62 -2.90
C SER A 192 14.18 17.08 -3.25
N LEU A 193 15.16 17.98 -3.16
CA LEU A 193 15.01 19.35 -3.66
C LEU A 193 14.99 19.41 -5.22
N SER A 194 15.26 18.25 -5.83
CA SER A 194 14.80 17.73 -7.11
C SER A 194 13.57 18.35 -7.76
N GLY A 195 13.64 18.85 -8.99
CA GLY A 195 12.45 18.96 -9.84
C GLY A 195 11.59 20.25 -9.74
N PRO A 196 10.55 20.36 -10.58
CA PRO A 196 9.80 21.61 -10.78
C PRO A 196 8.87 21.96 -9.61
N GLU A 197 8.24 20.96 -8.99
CA GLU A 197 7.26 21.14 -7.91
C GLU A 197 7.87 21.77 -6.64
N ARG A 198 9.15 21.47 -6.37
CA ARG A 198 9.89 21.94 -5.19
C ARG A 198 10.79 23.15 -5.48
N ARG A 199 10.58 23.85 -6.61
CA ARG A 199 11.36 25.04 -7.02
C ARG A 199 11.37 26.13 -5.94
N SER A 200 10.25 26.36 -5.27
CA SER A 200 10.12 27.38 -4.23
C SER A 200 10.99 27.07 -3.00
N VAL A 201 10.97 25.81 -2.55
CA VAL A 201 11.81 25.33 -1.43
C VAL A 201 13.28 25.37 -1.82
N ARG A 202 13.65 24.86 -3.00
CA ARG A 202 15.02 24.90 -3.50
C ARG A 202 15.57 26.33 -3.58
N GLN A 203 14.79 27.28 -4.08
CA GLN A 203 15.19 28.69 -4.14
C GLN A 203 15.36 29.32 -2.75
N ALA A 204 14.53 28.94 -1.78
CA ALA A 204 14.67 29.37 -0.40
C ALA A 204 15.95 28.80 0.24
N VAL A 205 16.19 27.50 0.11
CA VAL A 205 17.40 26.80 0.59
C VAL A 205 18.66 27.44 0.00
N SER A 206 18.74 27.57 -1.33
CA SER A 206 19.91 28.15 -2.00
C SER A 206 20.12 29.63 -1.67
N ARG A 207 19.10 30.36 -1.22
CA ARG A 207 19.26 31.75 -0.74
C ARG A 207 19.96 31.78 0.60
N ILE A 208 19.55 30.91 1.53
CA ILE A 208 20.14 30.79 2.86
C ILE A 208 21.59 30.30 2.75
N GLU A 209 21.86 29.32 1.90
CA GLU A 209 23.23 28.84 1.63
C GLU A 209 24.14 29.94 1.05
N ARG A 210 23.63 30.75 0.10
CA ARG A 210 24.37 31.90 -0.44
C ARG A 210 24.62 33.01 0.57
N ALA A 211 23.76 33.14 1.58
CA ALA A 211 23.97 34.05 2.71
C ALA A 211 25.02 33.52 3.72
N GLY A 212 25.63 32.36 3.47
CA GLY A 212 26.71 31.81 4.29
C GLY A 212 26.25 31.08 5.54
N TYR A 213 24.97 30.69 5.60
CA TYR A 213 24.43 29.98 6.75
C TYR A 213 24.96 28.55 6.86
N THR A 214 25.11 28.07 8.10
CA THR A 214 25.47 26.68 8.41
C THR A 214 24.40 26.06 9.31
N ALA A 215 24.17 24.75 9.17
CA ALA A 215 23.21 24.01 9.98
C ALA A 215 23.87 22.90 10.79
N ARG A 216 23.36 22.65 11.99
CA ARG A 216 23.74 21.51 12.84
C ARG A 216 22.49 20.75 13.22
N VAL A 217 22.49 19.43 13.02
CA VAL A 217 21.39 18.55 13.44
C VAL A 217 21.96 17.53 14.42
N ARG A 218 21.46 17.54 15.67
CA ARG A 218 21.99 16.77 16.79
C ARG A 218 20.86 16.22 17.66
N ARG A 219 21.09 15.12 18.37
CA ARG A 219 20.20 14.69 19.44
C ARG A 219 20.32 15.63 20.64
N HIS A 220 19.25 15.78 21.41
CA HIS A 220 19.30 16.54 22.67
C HIS A 220 20.34 15.97 23.63
N SER A 221 20.55 14.65 23.63
CA SER A 221 21.60 14.00 24.43
C SER A 221 23.03 14.36 24.03
N GLU A 222 23.24 14.89 22.83
CA GLU A 222 24.56 15.31 22.33
C GLU A 222 24.86 16.79 22.66
N LEU A 223 23.89 17.52 23.21
CA LEU A 223 24.04 18.92 23.62
C LEU A 223 24.50 19.00 25.07
N THR A 224 25.51 19.82 25.34
CA THR A 224 25.88 20.16 26.71
C THR A 224 24.79 21.03 27.36
N SER A 225 24.70 21.04 28.69
CA SER A 225 23.71 21.87 29.39
C SER A 225 23.84 23.36 29.05
N SER A 226 25.08 23.86 28.91
CA SER A 226 25.33 25.25 28.53
C SER A 226 24.87 25.59 27.10
N GLU A 227 25.02 24.66 26.15
CA GLU A 227 24.50 24.85 24.80
C GLU A 227 22.96 24.85 24.80
N MET A 228 22.34 23.90 25.53
CA MET A 228 20.89 23.82 25.64
C MET A 228 20.30 25.08 26.27
N ASP A 229 20.90 25.60 27.33
CA ASP A 229 20.45 26.83 27.99
C ASP A 229 20.50 28.03 27.03
N GLY A 230 21.55 28.17 26.24
CA GLY A 230 21.65 29.20 25.20
C GLY A 230 20.57 29.08 24.11
N LEU A 231 20.26 27.85 23.67
CA LEU A 231 19.16 27.60 22.73
C LEU A 231 17.80 27.95 23.33
N LEU A 232 17.58 27.64 24.61
CA LEU A 232 16.34 27.95 25.32
C LEU A 232 16.14 29.46 25.49
N GLU A 233 17.18 30.21 25.83
CA GLU A 233 17.13 31.67 25.92
C GLU A 233 16.74 32.31 24.58
N ARG A 234 17.37 31.89 23.48
CA ARG A 234 17.02 32.37 22.13
C ARG A 234 15.61 31.96 21.71
N ALA A 235 15.19 30.72 21.98
CA ALA A 235 13.83 30.25 21.72
C ALA A 235 12.77 31.07 22.49
N GLN A 236 13.08 31.49 23.72
CA GLN A 236 12.22 32.36 24.52
C GLN A 236 12.20 33.80 23.98
N GLN A 237 13.34 34.34 23.57
CA GLN A 237 13.44 35.67 22.95
C GLN A 237 12.60 35.78 21.67
N TRP A 238 12.68 34.77 20.79
CA TRP A 238 11.93 34.74 19.52
C TRP A 238 10.45 34.37 19.67
N ARG A 239 9.99 34.00 20.88
CA ARG A 239 8.60 33.61 21.16
C ARG A 239 7.60 34.75 20.94
N GLY A 240 7.98 36.00 21.22
CA GLY A 240 7.09 37.16 21.17
C GLY A 240 5.90 37.10 22.15
N ALA A 241 4.81 37.82 21.85
CA ALA A 241 3.59 37.89 22.67
C ALA A 241 2.58 36.74 22.41
N GLU A 242 2.95 35.76 21.58
CA GLU A 242 2.05 34.67 21.20
C GLU A 242 2.00 33.57 22.28
N THR A 243 0.79 33.09 22.58
CA THR A 243 0.59 31.95 23.48
C THR A 243 1.18 30.67 22.90
N GLU A 244 1.81 29.84 23.75
CA GLU A 244 2.27 28.50 23.34
C GLU A 244 1.08 27.68 22.84
N ARG A 245 1.16 27.26 21.58
CA ARG A 245 0.19 26.43 20.87
C ARG A 245 0.52 24.95 21.11
N GLY A 246 -0.43 24.02 20.91
CA GLY A 246 -0.11 22.60 20.74
C GLY A 246 -0.40 21.70 21.95
N PHE A 247 -1.66 21.35 22.25
CA PHE A 247 -1.96 20.29 23.24
C PHE A 247 -1.68 18.89 22.68
N SER A 248 -1.99 18.68 21.41
CA SER A 248 -1.71 17.45 20.67
C SER A 248 -0.33 17.45 20.00
N MET A 249 0.23 18.63 19.70
CA MET A 249 1.41 18.79 18.83
C MET A 249 2.60 19.51 19.46
N ALA A 250 2.59 19.76 20.77
CA ALA A 250 3.75 20.32 21.45
C ALA A 250 3.98 19.64 22.79
N LEU A 251 5.24 19.30 23.05
CA LEU A 251 5.71 18.70 24.28
C LEU A 251 5.82 19.77 25.39
N SER A 252 6.07 21.03 25.02
CA SER A 252 6.10 22.20 25.92
C SER A 252 7.07 22.02 27.12
N ARG A 253 8.18 21.31 26.90
CA ARG A 253 9.28 21.10 27.86
C ARG A 253 10.63 20.94 27.15
N LEU A 254 10.90 21.80 26.17
CA LEU A 254 12.18 21.79 25.45
C LEU A 254 13.35 21.82 26.46
N GLY A 255 14.37 20.99 26.22
CA GLY A 255 15.54 20.88 27.10
C GLY A 255 15.40 19.95 28.31
N ASP A 256 14.28 19.24 28.46
CA ASP A 256 14.15 18.22 29.51
C ASP A 256 15.18 17.07 29.31
N PRO A 257 16.01 16.73 30.33
CA PRO A 257 17.02 15.68 30.21
C PRO A 257 16.47 14.28 29.90
N SER A 258 15.18 14.04 30.16
CA SER A 258 14.51 12.77 29.84
C SER A 258 14.14 12.63 28.36
N ASP A 259 14.30 13.69 27.57
CA ASP A 259 13.94 13.73 26.15
C ASP A 259 15.19 13.71 25.25
N GLY A 260 16.24 12.99 25.68
CA GLY A 260 17.54 12.91 24.99
C GLY A 260 17.47 12.41 23.53
N ARG A 261 16.45 11.61 23.17
CA ARG A 261 16.22 11.14 21.78
C ARG A 261 15.61 12.18 20.85
N CYS A 262 15.12 13.32 21.36
CA CYS A 262 14.65 14.40 20.51
C CYS A 262 15.81 14.95 19.66
N VAL A 263 15.49 15.47 18.49
CA VAL A 263 16.45 16.00 17.53
C VAL A 263 16.31 17.51 17.44
N MET A 264 17.40 18.22 17.65
CA MET A 264 17.52 19.66 17.49
C MET A 264 18.20 19.96 16.16
N ALA A 265 17.61 20.85 15.37
CA ALA A 265 18.22 21.44 14.18
C ALA A 265 18.44 22.93 14.41
N GLU A 266 19.67 23.38 14.24
CA GLU A 266 20.13 24.74 14.56
C GLU A 266 20.68 25.38 13.28
N ALA A 267 20.39 26.65 13.04
CA ALA A 267 20.95 27.41 11.92
C ALA A 267 21.69 28.64 12.42
N TYR A 268 22.92 28.78 11.95
CA TYR A 268 23.83 29.87 12.27
C TYR A 268 24.12 30.67 11.01
N ASP A 269 24.15 32.00 11.10
CA ASP A 269 24.55 32.85 9.97
C ASP A 269 26.07 32.85 9.73
N ALA A 270 26.51 33.62 8.72
CA ALA A 270 27.92 33.76 8.37
C ALA A 270 28.81 34.34 9.49
N SER A 271 28.21 35.05 10.46
CA SER A 271 28.91 35.59 11.64
C SER A 271 28.98 34.59 12.80
N GLY A 272 28.31 33.43 12.65
CA GLY A 272 28.21 32.41 13.69
C GLY A 272 27.13 32.68 14.73
N GLU A 273 26.22 33.64 14.50
CA GLU A 273 25.09 33.86 15.40
C GLU A 273 23.96 32.86 15.10
N LEU A 274 23.33 32.31 16.15
CA LEU A 274 22.16 31.46 16.00
C LEU A 274 20.95 32.29 15.53
N ARG A 275 20.34 31.90 14.42
CA ARG A 275 19.20 32.63 13.80
C ARG A 275 17.92 31.82 13.71
N GLY A 276 17.98 30.50 13.95
CA GLY A 276 16.78 29.66 13.99
C GLY A 276 17.04 28.27 14.53
N LEU A 277 15.98 27.65 15.05
CA LEU A 277 16.00 26.29 15.56
C LEU A 277 14.67 25.55 15.35
N LEU A 278 14.76 24.25 15.09
CA LEU A 278 13.66 23.30 15.08
C LEU A 278 13.94 22.18 16.09
N SER A 279 12.93 21.74 16.84
CA SER A 279 12.99 20.56 17.70
C SER A 279 12.00 19.51 17.19
N PHE A 280 12.44 18.25 17.15
CA PHE A 280 11.64 17.10 16.75
C PHE A 280 11.61 16.05 17.84
N VAL A 281 10.43 15.53 18.15
CA VAL A 281 10.25 14.37 19.04
C VAL A 281 10.33 13.06 18.27
N PRO A 282 10.71 11.94 18.91
CA PRO A 282 10.70 10.64 18.27
C PRO A 282 9.28 10.20 17.87
N TRP A 283 9.08 9.80 16.62
CA TRP A 283 7.93 9.02 16.18
C TRP A 283 8.38 7.56 16.05
N GLY A 284 8.21 6.80 17.14
CA GLY A 284 8.77 5.45 17.25
C GLY A 284 10.30 5.44 17.17
N ARG A 285 10.86 4.50 16.43
CA ARG A 285 12.29 4.36 16.11
C ARG A 285 12.62 4.91 14.73
N ARG A 286 11.66 4.89 13.79
CA ARG A 286 11.87 5.23 12.38
C ARG A 286 11.26 6.55 11.93
N GLY A 287 10.80 7.39 12.86
CA GLY A 287 10.21 8.67 12.51
C GLY A 287 10.60 9.80 13.44
N LEU A 288 10.37 11.02 12.98
CA LEU A 288 10.46 12.26 13.75
C LEU A 288 9.15 13.04 13.59
N SER A 289 8.72 13.75 14.63
CA SER A 289 7.58 14.67 14.56
C SER A 289 8.00 16.05 15.05
N LEU A 290 7.68 17.09 14.28
CA LEU A 290 8.06 18.47 14.61
C LEU A 290 7.36 18.94 15.91
N ASP A 291 8.14 19.28 16.93
CA ASP A 291 7.64 19.76 18.22
C ASP A 291 7.68 21.28 18.33
N LEU A 292 8.80 21.89 17.93
CA LEU A 292 9.03 23.33 18.07
C LEU A 292 9.69 23.91 16.82
N MET A 293 9.24 25.10 16.44
CA MET A 293 9.87 25.91 15.39
C MET A 293 10.03 27.35 15.88
N ARG A 294 11.26 27.85 15.92
CA ARG A 294 11.58 29.22 16.31
C ARG A 294 12.62 29.80 15.36
N ARG A 295 12.46 31.07 15.00
CA ARG A 295 13.42 31.80 14.17
C ARG A 295 13.47 33.25 14.59
N ASP A 296 14.61 33.87 14.35
CA ASP A 296 14.73 35.31 14.37
C ASP A 296 13.83 35.93 13.30
N ARG A 297 13.19 37.04 13.65
CA ARG A 297 12.36 37.82 12.72
C ARG A 297 13.21 38.55 11.70
N ASP A 298 14.44 38.90 12.08
CA ASP A 298 15.40 39.62 11.26
C ASP A 298 16.32 38.67 10.45
N ALA A 299 16.08 37.36 10.51
CA ALA A 299 16.79 36.37 9.71
C ALA A 299 16.27 36.29 8.27
N GLU A 300 17.15 35.84 7.38
CA GLU A 300 16.93 35.67 5.96
C GLU A 300 15.70 34.80 5.68
N ASN A 301 14.92 35.22 4.69
CA ASN A 301 13.70 34.51 4.30
C ASN A 301 14.06 33.16 3.67
N GLY A 302 13.48 32.07 4.19
CA GLY A 302 13.78 30.70 3.78
C GLY A 302 14.44 29.83 4.87
N LEU A 303 14.67 30.37 6.06
CA LEU A 303 15.40 29.67 7.12
C LEU A 303 14.73 28.36 7.59
N ASN A 304 13.40 28.32 7.63
CA ASN A 304 12.67 27.11 8.04
C ASN A 304 12.76 26.03 6.96
N GLU A 305 12.68 26.41 5.69
CA GLU A 305 12.87 25.54 4.53
C GLU A 305 14.27 24.93 4.54
N TYR A 306 15.27 25.75 4.82
CA TYR A 306 16.65 25.31 5.00
C TYR A 306 16.79 24.30 6.15
N LEU A 307 16.27 24.62 7.34
CA LEU A 307 16.35 23.71 8.49
C LEU A 307 15.61 22.38 8.26
N VAL A 308 14.42 22.40 7.66
CA VAL A 308 13.69 21.17 7.31
C VAL A 308 14.48 20.33 6.30
N ALA A 309 15.01 20.95 5.24
CA ALA A 309 15.83 20.24 4.25
C ALA A 309 17.08 19.61 4.89
N GLN A 310 17.73 20.30 5.84
CA GLN A 310 18.89 19.79 6.57
C GLN A 310 18.54 18.62 7.49
N VAL A 311 17.37 18.64 8.13
CA VAL A 311 16.87 17.51 8.92
C VAL A 311 16.62 16.30 8.04
N VAL A 312 16.00 16.48 6.87
CA VAL A 312 15.77 15.37 5.92
C VAL A 312 17.10 14.81 5.41
N ALA A 313 18.03 15.68 5.00
CA ALA A 313 19.34 15.26 4.50
C ALA A 313 20.15 14.46 5.54
N GLN A 314 19.98 14.75 6.83
CA GLN A 314 20.67 14.07 7.93
C GLN A 314 19.82 13.01 8.65
N ALA A 315 18.60 12.74 8.19
CA ALA A 315 17.64 11.84 8.84
C ALA A 315 18.17 10.41 9.02
N GLY A 316 18.99 9.94 8.08
CA GLY A 316 19.65 8.63 8.13
C GLY A 316 20.52 8.43 9.38
N ARG A 317 21.18 9.48 9.90
CA ARG A 317 21.96 9.43 11.14
C ARG A 317 21.11 9.06 12.36
N PHE A 318 19.83 9.43 12.33
CA PHE A 318 18.89 9.21 13.43
C PHE A 318 18.00 7.98 13.22
N GLY A 319 18.15 7.28 12.08
CA GLY A 319 17.29 6.15 11.70
C GLY A 319 15.89 6.56 11.24
N ALA A 320 15.67 7.85 10.98
CA ALA A 320 14.37 8.38 10.58
C ALA A 320 14.12 8.16 9.09
N GLN A 321 12.97 7.57 8.78
CA GLN A 321 12.44 7.33 7.44
C GLN A 321 11.25 8.23 7.14
N ARG A 322 10.53 8.70 8.17
CA ARG A 322 9.38 9.60 8.05
C ARG A 322 9.54 10.81 8.96
N ILE A 323 9.17 11.98 8.48
CA ILE A 323 9.21 13.23 9.27
C ILE A 323 7.84 13.91 9.17
N SER A 324 7.13 14.03 10.29
CA SER A 324 5.92 14.85 10.37
C SER A 324 6.27 16.32 10.56
N LEU A 325 5.68 17.18 9.73
CA LEU A 325 5.78 18.65 9.78
C LEU A 325 4.57 19.31 10.47
N ASN A 326 3.90 18.58 11.37
CA ASN A 326 2.66 18.95 12.04
C ASN A 326 1.40 18.91 11.17
N PHE A 327 0.28 18.91 11.89
CA PHE A 327 -1.07 18.77 11.37
C PHE A 327 -1.70 20.11 10.99
N ALA A 328 -2.33 20.14 9.81
CA ALA A 328 -3.06 21.25 9.24
C ALA A 328 -4.58 21.04 9.38
N MET A 329 -5.22 21.79 10.28
CA MET A 329 -6.68 21.74 10.46
C MET A 329 -7.43 22.24 9.22
N PHE A 330 -8.52 21.54 8.90
CA PHE A 330 -9.53 21.85 7.87
C PHE A 330 -9.02 21.91 6.43
N ARG A 331 -7.92 21.21 6.08
CA ARG A 331 -7.40 21.13 4.71
C ARG A 331 -8.47 20.76 3.68
N ALA A 332 -9.31 19.75 3.93
CA ALA A 332 -10.36 19.32 3.00
C ALA A 332 -11.29 20.47 2.54
N VAL A 333 -11.54 21.45 3.41
CA VAL A 333 -12.37 22.62 3.09
C VAL A 333 -11.61 23.65 2.22
N PHE A 334 -10.30 23.77 2.40
CA PHE A 334 -9.45 24.68 1.63
C PHE A 334 -9.06 24.09 0.25
N ALA A 335 -8.69 22.81 0.20
CA ALA A 335 -8.33 22.12 -1.05
C ALA A 335 -9.52 21.97 -2.01
N ALA A 336 -10.74 21.85 -1.49
CA ALA A 336 -11.97 21.81 -2.30
C ALA A 336 -12.37 23.18 -2.86
N GLY A 337 -11.88 24.29 -2.29
CA GLY A 337 -12.18 25.65 -2.73
C GLY A 337 -11.47 26.08 -4.02
N GLU A 338 -10.45 25.34 -4.45
CA GLU A 338 -9.70 25.56 -5.69
C GLU A 338 -10.22 24.71 -6.87
N ARG A 339 -11.15 23.77 -6.63
CA ARG A 339 -11.82 23.00 -7.68
C ARG A 339 -13.06 23.74 -8.17
N ILE A 340 -13.18 23.93 -9.48
CA ILE A 340 -14.36 24.51 -10.14
C ILE A 340 -15.57 23.60 -9.82
N GLY A 341 -16.54 24.07 -9.02
CA GLY A 341 -17.78 23.32 -8.70
C GLY A 341 -18.25 23.27 -7.24
N ALA A 342 -17.73 24.09 -6.31
CA ALA A 342 -18.12 23.99 -4.89
C ALA A 342 -19.61 24.31 -4.61
N GLY A 343 -20.35 23.30 -4.13
CA GLY A 343 -21.77 23.38 -3.76
C GLY A 343 -22.11 24.35 -2.60
N PRO A 344 -23.40 24.64 -2.35
CA PRO A 344 -23.85 25.69 -1.43
C PRO A 344 -23.34 25.54 0.01
N VAL A 345 -23.22 24.30 0.50
CA VAL A 345 -22.83 23.98 1.88
C VAL A 345 -21.37 24.31 2.16
N LEU A 346 -20.48 24.06 1.20
CA LEU A 346 -19.05 24.38 1.32
C LEU A 346 -18.79 25.90 1.33
N ARG A 347 -19.61 26.68 0.61
CA ARG A 347 -19.55 28.16 0.64
C ARG A 347 -19.94 28.72 2.01
N SER A 348 -20.95 28.14 2.66
CA SER A 348 -21.36 28.52 4.02
C SER A 348 -20.28 28.19 5.06
N TRP A 349 -19.65 27.02 4.96
CA TRP A 349 -18.52 26.65 5.82
C TRP A 349 -17.29 27.54 5.60
N ARG A 350 -17.01 27.95 4.35
CA ARG A 350 -15.95 28.92 4.02
C ARG A 350 -16.22 30.30 4.62
N ALA A 351 -17.47 30.76 4.68
CA ALA A 351 -17.82 32.03 5.32
C ALA A 351 -17.63 31.99 6.85
N VAL A 352 -18.05 30.90 7.49
CA VAL A 352 -17.86 30.66 8.94
C VAL A 352 -16.38 30.52 9.29
N LEU A 353 -15.63 29.75 8.49
CA LEU A 353 -14.19 29.58 8.65
C LEU A 353 -13.39 30.83 8.24
N GLY A 354 -13.91 31.67 7.34
CA GLY A 354 -13.32 32.95 6.95
C GLY A 354 -13.31 33.95 8.11
N VAL A 355 -14.39 34.02 8.89
CA VAL A 355 -14.44 34.79 10.14
C VAL A 355 -13.49 34.20 11.18
N ALA A 356 -13.41 32.87 11.28
CA ALA A 356 -12.47 32.17 12.15
C ALA A 356 -11.00 32.40 11.71
N SER A 357 -10.70 32.48 10.42
CA SER A 357 -9.35 32.64 9.86
C SER A 357 -8.72 33.99 10.16
N ARG A 358 -9.53 35.03 10.43
CA ARG A 358 -9.07 36.32 10.99
C ARG A 358 -8.49 36.16 12.40
N PHE A 359 -8.85 35.10 13.11
CA PHE A 359 -8.34 34.75 14.45
C PHE A 359 -7.38 33.55 14.45
N PHE A 360 -7.43 32.69 13.43
CA PHE A 360 -6.65 31.45 13.33
C PHE A 360 -5.89 31.41 11.99
N GLN A 361 -4.55 31.55 12.01
CA GLN A 361 -3.64 31.49 10.83
C GLN A 361 -3.59 30.09 10.15
N LEU A 362 -4.73 29.46 9.88
CA LEU A 362 -4.87 28.06 9.42
C LEU A 362 -4.41 27.85 7.98
N GLU A 363 -4.70 28.81 7.09
CA GLU A 363 -4.31 28.76 5.67
C GLU A 363 -2.79 28.87 5.47
N SER A 364 -2.10 29.59 6.36
CA SER A 364 -0.64 29.76 6.31
C SER A 364 0.11 28.46 6.61
N LEU A 365 -0.42 27.59 7.48
CA LEU A 365 0.24 26.34 7.84
C LEU A 365 0.15 25.32 6.70
N TYR A 366 -1.05 25.19 6.10
CA TYR A 366 -1.25 24.35 4.91
C TYR A 366 -0.31 24.76 3.77
N ARG A 367 -0.31 26.04 3.38
CA ARG A 367 0.56 26.54 2.31
C ARG A 367 2.05 26.38 2.63
N SER A 368 2.43 26.55 3.91
CA SER A 368 3.81 26.34 4.34
C SER A 368 4.24 24.88 4.29
N ASN A 369 3.35 23.91 4.46
CA ASN A 369 3.71 22.49 4.41
C ASN A 369 3.56 21.90 3.00
N ALA A 370 2.58 22.34 2.22
CA ALA A 370 2.31 21.86 0.87
C ALA A 370 3.51 22.00 -0.07
N LYS A 371 4.33 23.05 0.11
CA LYS A 371 5.54 23.30 -0.70
C LYS A 371 6.60 22.19 -0.63
N TYR A 372 6.56 21.33 0.40
CA TYR A 372 7.49 20.22 0.55
C TYR A 372 7.05 18.94 -0.21
N GLY A 373 5.83 18.93 -0.75
CA GLY A 373 5.21 17.73 -1.35
C GLY A 373 5.04 16.58 -0.36
N PRO A 374 4.39 16.78 0.81
CA PRO A 374 4.19 15.72 1.80
C PRO A 374 3.07 14.75 1.38
N GLU A 375 3.13 13.54 1.92
CA GLU A 375 1.97 12.67 2.06
C GLU A 375 1.04 13.26 3.13
N TRP A 376 -0.27 13.22 2.88
CA TRP A 376 -1.27 13.79 3.78
C TRP A 376 -2.04 12.68 4.49
N GLU A 377 -1.85 12.55 5.81
CA GLU A 377 -2.56 11.56 6.63
C GLU A 377 -3.73 12.20 7.39
N PRO A 378 -4.98 11.71 7.27
CA PRO A 378 -6.14 12.33 7.88
C PRO A 378 -6.16 12.16 9.40
N ARG A 379 -6.51 13.24 10.11
CA ARG A 379 -6.68 13.25 11.57
C ARG A 379 -8.11 13.62 11.96
N PHE A 380 -8.59 13.01 13.03
CA PHE A 380 -10.01 13.06 13.43
C PHE A 380 -10.21 13.67 14.82
N LEU A 381 -11.35 14.35 14.97
CA LEU A 381 -11.95 14.76 16.23
C LEU A 381 -13.05 13.75 16.59
N CYS A 382 -12.89 13.05 17.73
CA CYS A 382 -13.92 12.13 18.21
C CYS A 382 -14.78 12.79 19.31
N TYR A 383 -16.09 12.58 19.25
CA TYR A 383 -17.06 13.21 20.15
C TYR A 383 -18.26 12.29 20.47
N THR A 384 -18.94 12.51 21.59
CA THR A 384 -20.04 11.66 22.05
C THR A 384 -21.40 11.98 21.44
N SER A 385 -21.70 13.26 21.21
CA SER A 385 -22.98 13.68 20.63
C SER A 385 -22.88 15.06 19.97
N ALA A 386 -23.72 15.32 18.96
CA ALA A 386 -23.72 16.59 18.24
C ALA A 386 -23.92 17.81 19.16
N ARG A 387 -24.74 17.67 20.22
CA ARG A 387 -24.96 18.73 21.23
C ARG A 387 -23.70 19.09 22.03
N ARG A 388 -22.75 18.14 22.17
CA ARG A 388 -21.49 18.33 22.90
C ARG A 388 -20.34 18.73 21.98
N LEU A 389 -20.50 18.62 20.66
CA LEU A 389 -19.46 18.94 19.68
C LEU A 389 -18.98 20.39 19.80
N ALA A 390 -19.89 21.36 19.94
CA ALA A 390 -19.53 22.76 20.10
C ALA A 390 -18.67 23.01 21.35
N ARG A 391 -19.02 22.38 22.48
CA ARG A 391 -18.26 22.48 23.74
C ARG A 391 -16.89 21.81 23.61
N ILE A 392 -16.85 20.61 23.03
CA ILE A 392 -15.60 19.87 22.79
C ILE A 392 -14.68 20.68 21.86
N GLY A 393 -15.23 21.28 20.80
CA GLY A 393 -14.49 22.15 19.88
C GLY A 393 -13.92 23.40 20.55
N LEU A 394 -14.71 24.08 21.41
CA LEU A 394 -14.23 25.24 22.18
C LEU A 394 -13.12 24.85 23.16
N VAL A 395 -13.26 23.72 23.87
CA VAL A 395 -12.24 23.24 24.81
C VAL A 395 -10.98 22.78 24.07
N ALA A 396 -11.12 22.07 22.94
CA ALA A 396 -10.01 21.70 22.08
C ALA A 396 -9.26 22.94 21.58
N GLY A 397 -9.97 23.96 21.10
CA GLY A 397 -9.38 25.24 20.70
C GLY A 397 -8.66 25.96 21.85
N ALA A 398 -9.19 25.91 23.06
CA ALA A 398 -8.53 26.47 24.24
C ALA A 398 -7.27 25.68 24.66
N LEU A 399 -7.31 24.34 24.56
CA LEU A 399 -6.17 23.46 24.87
C LEU A 399 -5.04 23.62 23.85
N GLU A 400 -5.37 23.70 22.56
CA GLU A 400 -4.42 23.98 21.48
C GLU A 400 -3.85 25.39 21.50
N GLY A 401 -4.37 26.28 22.35
CA GLY A 401 -3.91 27.67 22.47
C GLY A 401 -4.44 28.60 21.38
N PHE A 402 -5.48 28.19 20.64
CA PHE A 402 -6.13 28.97 19.60
C PHE A 402 -7.04 30.07 20.19
N LEU A 403 -7.67 29.84 21.33
CA LEU A 403 -8.55 30.83 21.97
C LEU A 403 -7.82 31.67 23.05
N PRO A 404 -8.03 33.00 23.10
CA PRO A 404 -7.46 33.85 24.15
C PRO A 404 -8.09 33.49 25.49
N SER A 405 -7.32 32.89 26.39
CA SER A 405 -7.80 32.58 27.73
C SER A 405 -7.51 33.74 28.70
N SER A 406 -8.55 34.20 29.40
CA SER A 406 -8.47 35.11 30.56
C SER A 406 -7.95 34.42 31.82
N TRP A 407 -7.63 33.13 31.72
CA TRP A 407 -7.21 32.24 32.82
C TRP A 407 -5.69 32.33 33.02
N ARG A 408 -5.19 33.57 33.04
CA ARG A 408 -3.78 33.95 32.90
C ARG A 408 -2.91 33.69 34.13
N SER A 409 -3.45 33.19 35.24
CA SER A 409 -2.75 33.15 36.54
C SER A 409 -2.09 31.81 36.91
N ALA A 410 -2.12 30.77 36.06
CA ALA A 410 -1.59 29.45 36.41
C ALA A 410 -0.41 28.95 35.55
N ARG A 411 0.28 29.83 34.80
CA ARG A 411 1.42 29.46 33.95
C ARG A 411 2.81 29.72 34.55
N ARG A 412 2.93 30.47 35.65
CA ARG A 412 4.18 30.62 36.41
C ARG A 412 4.36 29.46 37.41
N ALA A 413 4.64 28.24 36.94
CA ALA A 413 5.23 27.14 37.73
C ALA A 413 5.41 25.84 36.89
N ILE A 414 6.02 25.93 35.71
CA ILE A 414 6.65 24.74 35.09
C ILE A 414 8.11 25.11 34.78
N ALA A 415 8.82 25.55 35.81
CA ALA A 415 10.26 25.68 35.81
C ALA A 415 10.78 24.64 36.81
N GLY A 416 11.58 23.70 36.31
CA GLY A 416 12.58 22.94 37.06
C GLY A 416 12.15 22.29 38.37
N GLY A 417 11.33 21.23 38.31
CA GLY A 417 11.51 20.15 39.29
C GLY A 417 12.61 19.24 38.74
N GLY A 418 13.76 19.17 39.42
CA GLY A 418 14.87 18.30 39.03
C GLY A 418 14.37 16.86 38.84
N VAL A 419 14.69 16.28 37.68
CA VAL A 419 14.38 14.88 37.41
C VAL A 419 15.41 14.03 38.14
N SER A 420 14.98 12.98 38.85
CA SER A 420 15.92 12.11 39.57
C SER A 420 16.86 11.39 38.59
N GLU A 421 18.11 11.18 38.99
CA GLU A 421 19.06 10.40 38.17
C GLU A 421 18.56 8.98 37.91
N GLU A 422 17.88 8.37 38.89
CA GLU A 422 17.29 7.04 38.76
C GLU A 422 16.24 6.99 37.65
N PHE A 423 15.37 7.99 37.55
CA PHE A 423 14.41 8.07 36.45
C PHE A 423 15.10 8.21 35.10
N LEU A 424 16.13 9.08 35.00
CA LEU A 424 16.88 9.26 33.75
C LEU A 424 17.61 7.99 33.32
N ALA A 425 18.18 7.23 34.26
CA ALA A 425 18.79 5.94 33.97
C ALA A 425 17.78 4.94 33.38
N ARG A 426 16.58 4.84 33.97
CA ARG A 426 15.51 3.97 33.46
C ARG A 426 14.97 4.40 32.11
N VAL A 427 14.89 5.71 31.84
CA VAL A 427 14.53 6.21 30.50
C VAL A 427 15.56 5.79 29.46
N ARG A 428 16.86 5.92 29.76
CA ARG A 428 17.94 5.47 28.85
C ARG A 428 17.86 3.97 28.57
N GLU A 429 17.63 3.15 29.58
CA GLU A 429 17.42 1.71 29.40
C GLU A 429 16.26 1.42 28.45
N ILE A 430 15.10 2.08 28.63
CA ILE A 430 13.93 1.89 27.75
C ILE A 430 14.24 2.29 26.30
N ASP A 431 14.99 3.37 26.11
CA ASP A 431 15.40 3.84 24.79
C ASP A 431 16.38 2.88 24.08
N GLU A 432 17.14 2.09 24.84
CA GLU A 432 18.07 1.08 24.32
C GLU A 432 17.43 -0.28 24.02
N ILE A 433 16.27 -0.62 24.62
CA ILE A 433 15.58 -1.91 24.41
C ILE A 433 15.38 -2.16 22.91
N ARG A 434 15.99 -3.22 22.35
CA ARG A 434 15.72 -3.72 21.00
C ARG A 434 14.47 -4.58 21.03
N THR A 435 13.49 -4.29 20.18
CA THR A 435 12.31 -5.15 20.01
C THR A 435 12.77 -6.42 19.30
N GLU A 436 12.81 -7.55 20.01
CA GLU A 436 13.08 -8.83 19.36
C GLU A 436 11.95 -9.18 18.37
N PRO A 437 12.28 -9.75 17.20
CA PRO A 437 11.27 -10.19 16.26
C PRO A 437 10.37 -11.23 16.93
N ARG A 438 9.06 -11.01 16.85
CA ARG A 438 8.06 -11.91 17.45
C ARG A 438 8.28 -13.34 16.95
N PRO A 439 8.32 -14.35 17.83
CA PRO A 439 8.52 -15.73 17.40
C PRO A 439 7.39 -16.16 16.45
N VAL A 440 7.78 -16.70 15.30
CA VAL A 440 6.83 -17.16 14.26
C VAL A 440 6.12 -18.41 14.77
N ARG A 441 4.79 -18.35 14.95
CA ARG A 441 3.97 -19.52 15.29
C ARG A 441 3.93 -20.47 14.09
N ARG A 442 4.60 -21.63 14.20
CA ARG A 442 4.64 -22.65 13.14
C ARG A 442 3.53 -23.70 13.32
N PRO A 443 2.91 -24.20 12.24
CA PRO A 443 1.98 -25.33 12.29
C PRO A 443 2.64 -26.61 12.86
N GLU A 444 1.82 -27.50 13.43
CA GLU A 444 2.31 -28.74 14.08
C GLU A 444 3.14 -29.62 13.15
N GLN A 445 2.68 -29.87 11.92
CA GLN A 445 3.43 -30.69 10.95
C GLN A 445 4.81 -30.10 10.61
N VAL A 446 4.93 -28.77 10.58
CA VAL A 446 6.21 -28.09 10.35
C VAL A 446 7.14 -28.32 11.55
N ARG A 447 6.61 -28.25 12.78
CA ARG A 447 7.38 -28.54 14.00
C ARG A 447 7.90 -29.99 14.03
N VAL A 448 7.06 -30.96 13.63
CA VAL A 448 7.47 -32.37 13.54
C VAL A 448 8.59 -32.56 12.50
N ARG A 449 8.46 -31.95 11.31
CA ARG A 449 9.49 -32.02 10.26
C ARG A 449 10.80 -31.36 10.66
N ILE A 450 10.76 -30.28 11.46
CA ILE A 450 11.96 -29.66 12.06
C ILE A 450 12.61 -30.62 13.07
N ALA A 451 11.84 -31.25 13.95
CA ALA A 451 12.40 -32.24 14.88
C ALA A 451 13.04 -33.44 14.15
N LYS A 452 12.48 -33.85 13.01
CA LYS A 452 13.10 -34.86 12.12
C LYS A 452 14.40 -34.37 11.50
N LEU A 453 14.44 -33.12 11.05
CA LEU A 453 15.65 -32.48 10.54
C LEU A 453 16.76 -32.45 11.60
N ASP A 454 16.44 -32.09 12.84
CA ASP A 454 17.41 -32.07 13.94
C ASP A 454 17.94 -33.47 14.26
N ARG A 455 17.10 -34.51 14.14
CA ARG A 455 17.55 -35.91 14.24
C ARG A 455 18.52 -36.32 13.14
N LEU A 456 18.27 -35.92 11.89
CA LEU A 456 19.21 -36.18 10.78
C LEU A 456 20.58 -35.54 11.06
N ARG A 457 20.59 -34.29 11.54
CA ARG A 457 21.83 -33.59 11.94
C ARG A 457 22.55 -34.29 13.08
N ALA A 458 21.81 -34.73 14.10
CA ALA A 458 22.38 -35.47 15.22
C ALA A 458 23.00 -36.81 14.78
N ALA A 459 22.47 -37.42 13.72
CA ALA A 459 23.01 -38.62 13.08
C ALA A 459 24.18 -38.33 12.11
N GLY A 460 24.65 -37.08 12.00
CA GLY A 460 25.73 -36.69 11.11
C GLY A 460 25.34 -36.56 9.63
N ILE A 461 24.05 -36.63 9.30
CA ILE A 461 23.54 -36.39 7.94
C ILE A 461 23.23 -34.90 7.81
N ASP A 462 23.89 -34.24 6.87
CA ASP A 462 23.49 -32.89 6.46
C ASP A 462 22.15 -32.97 5.71
N PRO A 463 21.06 -32.36 6.22
CA PRO A 463 19.75 -32.37 5.54
C PRO A 463 19.70 -31.46 4.29
N TYR A 464 20.76 -30.67 4.05
CA TYR A 464 20.91 -29.78 2.89
C TYR A 464 22.38 -29.79 2.38
N PRO A 465 22.88 -30.94 1.91
CA PRO A 465 24.25 -31.06 1.45
C PRO A 465 24.52 -30.16 0.24
N ALA A 466 25.77 -29.75 0.06
CA ALA A 466 26.18 -28.90 -1.06
C ALA A 466 25.94 -29.53 -2.44
N GLY A 467 25.88 -30.87 -2.54
CA GLY A 467 25.58 -31.55 -3.79
C GLY A 467 25.41 -33.06 -3.65
N PHE A 468 24.94 -33.68 -4.75
CA PHE A 468 24.84 -35.14 -4.90
C PHE A 468 25.13 -35.51 -6.36
N ALA A 469 26.15 -36.33 -6.59
CA ALA A 469 26.52 -36.79 -7.93
C ALA A 469 25.57 -37.91 -8.39
N ARG A 470 24.65 -37.57 -9.31
CA ARG A 470 23.79 -38.53 -10.01
C ARG A 470 24.48 -39.03 -11.29
N ASP A 471 24.29 -40.30 -11.61
CA ASP A 471 24.89 -40.92 -12.81
C ASP A 471 23.91 -40.97 -13.99
N THR A 472 22.59 -41.00 -13.69
CA THR A 472 21.54 -41.24 -14.68
C THR A 472 20.21 -40.61 -14.20
N THR A 473 19.26 -40.42 -15.12
CA THR A 473 17.89 -39.98 -14.78
C THR A 473 16.96 -41.17 -14.56
N LEU A 474 15.82 -40.93 -13.90
CA LEU A 474 14.86 -42.00 -13.64
C LEU A 474 14.28 -42.60 -14.93
N ALA A 475 14.01 -41.78 -15.94
CA ALA A 475 13.52 -42.25 -17.24
C ALA A 475 14.56 -43.05 -18.02
N GLN A 476 15.85 -42.71 -17.92
CA GLN A 476 16.93 -43.47 -18.56
C GLN A 476 17.02 -44.88 -17.98
N VAL A 477 16.96 -45.02 -16.65
CA VAL A 477 16.91 -46.33 -16.00
C VAL A 477 15.67 -47.11 -16.43
N ALA A 478 14.51 -46.45 -16.50
CA ALA A 478 13.28 -47.09 -16.95
C ALA A 478 13.33 -47.57 -18.41
N ALA A 479 14.00 -46.82 -19.29
CA ALA A 479 14.16 -47.17 -20.70
C ALA A 479 15.20 -48.28 -20.91
N GLU A 480 16.36 -48.20 -20.24
CA GLU A 480 17.45 -49.18 -20.35
C GLU A 480 17.02 -50.57 -19.89
N PHE A 481 16.18 -50.64 -18.86
CA PHE A 481 15.72 -51.89 -18.23
C PHE A 481 14.24 -52.19 -18.49
N ALA A 482 13.70 -51.68 -19.59
CA ALA A 482 12.34 -51.98 -20.01
C ALA A 482 12.18 -53.48 -20.30
N GLY A 483 11.13 -54.11 -19.74
CA GLY A 483 10.79 -55.50 -20.03
C GLY A 483 11.55 -56.57 -19.23
N LEU A 484 12.26 -56.22 -18.16
CA LEU A 484 12.83 -57.20 -17.23
C LEU A 484 11.75 -58.13 -16.63
N ALA A 485 12.06 -59.42 -16.51
CA ALA A 485 11.17 -60.39 -15.87
C ALA A 485 10.96 -60.04 -14.38
N PRO A 486 9.82 -60.41 -13.76
CA PRO A 486 9.62 -60.24 -12.32
C PRO A 486 10.71 -60.92 -11.48
N ASP A 487 11.02 -60.34 -10.31
CA ASP A 487 12.02 -60.85 -9.35
C ASP A 487 13.45 -60.98 -9.93
N SER A 488 13.80 -60.11 -10.87
CA SER A 488 15.11 -60.09 -11.52
C SER A 488 16.09 -59.13 -10.84
N ARG A 489 17.36 -59.54 -10.81
CA ARG A 489 18.50 -58.73 -10.38
C ARG A 489 19.44 -58.51 -11.55
N THR A 490 19.83 -57.27 -11.78
CA THR A 490 20.63 -56.90 -12.96
C THR A 490 22.12 -56.81 -12.67
N GLY A 491 22.51 -56.68 -11.40
CA GLY A 491 23.88 -56.32 -10.98
C GLY A 491 24.28 -54.89 -11.33
N ARG A 492 23.43 -54.11 -12.02
CA ARG A 492 23.73 -52.72 -12.40
C ARG A 492 23.47 -51.80 -11.22
N GLU A 493 24.52 -51.21 -10.67
CA GLU A 493 24.38 -50.10 -9.71
C GLU A 493 24.13 -48.77 -10.41
N VAL A 494 23.24 -47.96 -9.84
CA VAL A 494 22.91 -46.60 -10.29
C VAL A 494 22.88 -45.61 -9.13
N ARG A 495 23.23 -44.35 -9.41
CA ARG A 495 23.00 -43.20 -8.52
C ARG A 495 21.92 -42.30 -9.08
N VAL A 496 20.80 -42.23 -8.38
CA VAL A 496 19.61 -41.45 -8.78
C VAL A 496 19.20 -40.50 -7.67
N ALA A 497 18.54 -39.40 -8.04
CA ALA A 497 18.02 -38.43 -7.07
C ALA A 497 16.67 -37.89 -7.51
N GLY A 498 15.84 -37.51 -6.54
CA GLY A 498 14.54 -36.92 -6.82
C GLY A 498 13.73 -36.68 -5.55
N ARG A 499 12.47 -36.30 -5.74
CA ARG A 499 11.51 -36.05 -4.67
C ARG A 499 10.75 -37.33 -4.31
N VAL A 500 10.64 -37.62 -3.02
CA VAL A 500 9.78 -38.69 -2.50
C VAL A 500 8.33 -38.27 -2.65
N VAL A 501 7.60 -38.89 -3.58
CA VAL A 501 6.18 -38.61 -3.84
C VAL A 501 5.26 -39.68 -3.28
N ALA A 502 5.75 -40.85 -2.88
CA ALA A 502 4.98 -41.85 -2.14
C ALA A 502 5.89 -42.61 -1.18
N LEU A 503 5.34 -43.06 -0.05
CA LEU A 503 6.05 -43.84 0.96
C LEU A 503 5.11 -44.91 1.51
N ARG A 504 5.57 -46.16 1.57
CA ARG A 504 4.85 -47.32 2.11
C ARG A 504 5.80 -48.16 2.95
N ASP A 505 5.52 -48.29 4.24
CA ASP A 505 6.31 -49.11 5.16
C ASP A 505 5.54 -50.38 5.50
N LEU A 506 6.18 -51.54 5.32
CA LEU A 506 5.63 -52.87 5.61
C LEU A 506 6.38 -53.58 6.75
N GLY A 507 7.14 -52.84 7.57
CA GLY A 507 7.84 -53.36 8.74
C GLY A 507 9.19 -54.02 8.43
N GLY A 508 9.27 -54.94 7.48
CA GLY A 508 10.55 -55.53 7.03
C GLY A 508 11.17 -54.88 5.79
N VAL A 509 10.37 -54.11 5.04
CA VAL A 509 10.76 -53.47 3.79
C VAL A 509 10.00 -52.15 3.65
N CYS A 510 10.69 -51.12 3.15
CA CYS A 510 10.09 -49.84 2.82
C CYS A 510 10.13 -49.61 1.31
N PHE A 511 9.00 -49.18 0.75
CA PHE A 511 8.90 -48.77 -0.65
C PHE A 511 8.67 -47.27 -0.73
N ALA A 512 9.49 -46.58 -1.50
CA ALA A 512 9.31 -45.16 -1.80
C ALA A 512 9.19 -44.94 -3.31
N ARG A 513 8.39 -43.97 -3.73
CA ARG A 513 8.36 -43.52 -5.14
C ARG A 513 9.18 -42.24 -5.25
N LEU A 514 10.23 -42.29 -6.05
CA LEU A 514 11.08 -41.17 -6.37
C LEU A 514 10.61 -40.54 -7.69
N ARG A 515 10.53 -39.21 -7.74
CA ARG A 515 10.17 -38.45 -8.95
C ARG A 515 11.25 -37.42 -9.26
N ASP A 516 11.72 -37.39 -10.49
CA ASP A 516 12.56 -36.32 -11.03
C ASP A 516 11.83 -35.64 -12.22
N VAL A 517 12.53 -34.79 -12.97
CA VAL A 517 11.95 -34.07 -14.13
C VAL A 517 11.74 -34.98 -15.35
N SER A 518 12.26 -36.19 -15.33
CA SER A 518 12.22 -37.18 -16.42
C SER A 518 11.13 -38.23 -16.20
N GLY A 519 10.86 -38.61 -14.95
CA GLY A 519 9.83 -39.60 -14.65
C GLY A 519 9.80 -40.02 -13.18
N GLU A 520 9.28 -41.22 -12.94
CA GLU A 520 9.22 -41.83 -11.61
C GLU A 520 9.85 -43.22 -11.58
N LEU A 521 10.43 -43.59 -10.44
CA LEU A 521 11.01 -44.91 -10.20
C LEU A 521 10.77 -45.35 -8.76
N GLN A 522 10.54 -46.64 -8.53
CA GLN A 522 10.37 -47.18 -7.19
C GLN A 522 11.73 -47.41 -6.52
N LEU A 523 11.81 -47.15 -5.22
CA LEU A 523 12.91 -47.49 -4.35
C LEU A 523 12.48 -48.62 -3.43
N MET A 524 13.35 -49.61 -3.25
CA MET A 524 13.19 -50.72 -2.31
C MET A 524 14.28 -50.61 -1.25
N LEU A 525 13.88 -50.33 -0.01
CA LEU A 525 14.79 -50.22 1.12
C LEU A 525 14.53 -51.39 2.08
N GLY A 526 15.61 -51.97 2.61
CA GLY A 526 15.53 -52.91 3.71
C GLY A 526 15.13 -52.23 5.02
N GLU A 527 15.48 -52.86 6.13
CA GLU A 527 15.25 -52.30 7.46
C GLU A 527 16.25 -51.16 7.75
N ASP A 528 15.76 -49.92 7.73
CA ASP A 528 16.54 -48.70 8.03
C ASP A 528 15.72 -47.76 8.93
N GLU A 529 16.06 -47.70 10.21
CA GLU A 529 15.38 -46.85 11.19
C GLU A 529 15.57 -45.35 10.93
N LEU A 530 16.73 -44.96 10.40
CA LEU A 530 17.06 -43.56 10.13
C LEU A 530 16.21 -43.03 8.97
N TRP A 531 15.98 -43.86 7.95
CA TRP A 531 15.04 -43.54 6.87
C TRP A 531 13.63 -43.33 7.41
N ARG A 532 13.13 -44.27 8.22
CA ARG A 532 11.77 -44.22 8.79
C ARG A 532 11.51 -42.98 9.65
N CYS A 533 12.49 -42.62 10.49
CA CYS A 533 12.34 -41.50 11.40
C CYS A 533 12.73 -40.15 10.79
N GLY A 534 13.56 -40.14 9.74
CA GLY A 534 14.15 -38.94 9.15
C GLY A 534 13.49 -38.46 7.84
N VAL A 535 13.01 -39.38 7.00
CA VAL A 535 12.46 -39.06 5.67
C VAL A 535 10.94 -38.91 5.71
N ASP A 536 10.41 -37.94 4.98
CA ASP A 536 9.00 -37.65 4.81
C ASP A 536 8.61 -37.51 3.33
N LEU A 537 7.31 -37.61 3.07
CA LEU A 537 6.74 -37.19 1.79
C LEU A 537 7.16 -35.75 1.45
N GLY A 538 7.69 -35.57 0.24
CA GLY A 538 8.15 -34.30 -0.30
C GLY A 538 9.63 -34.03 -0.11
N ASP A 539 10.36 -34.80 0.70
CA ASP A 539 11.81 -34.67 0.80
C ASP A 539 12.48 -35.02 -0.54
N HIS A 540 13.60 -34.36 -0.84
CA HIS A 540 14.49 -34.79 -1.90
C HIS A 540 15.56 -35.71 -1.31
N VAL A 541 15.79 -36.83 -2.00
CA VAL A 541 16.76 -37.85 -1.59
C VAL A 541 17.64 -38.23 -2.77
N GLY A 542 18.91 -38.49 -2.47
CA GLY A 542 19.86 -39.13 -3.37
C GLY A 542 20.08 -40.57 -2.93
N VAL A 543 20.12 -41.50 -3.88
CA VAL A 543 20.15 -42.94 -3.63
C VAL A 543 21.19 -43.60 -4.52
N ARG A 544 21.95 -44.53 -3.94
CA ARG A 544 22.81 -45.49 -4.65
C ARG A 544 22.25 -46.89 -4.42
N GLY A 545 22.10 -47.68 -5.48
CA GLY A 545 21.58 -49.03 -5.36
C GLY A 545 21.57 -49.81 -6.67
N GLU A 546 21.19 -51.09 -6.60
CA GLU A 546 21.10 -52.00 -7.74
C GLU A 546 19.73 -51.86 -8.43
N VAL A 547 19.69 -51.86 -9.76
CA VAL A 547 18.43 -51.94 -10.52
C VAL A 547 17.88 -53.37 -10.46
N VAL A 548 16.66 -53.52 -9.98
CA VAL A 548 15.97 -54.79 -9.80
C VAL A 548 14.50 -54.70 -10.22
N THR A 549 13.80 -55.82 -10.34
CA THR A 549 12.34 -55.84 -10.39
C THR A 549 11.78 -56.48 -9.14
N SER A 550 10.69 -55.93 -8.62
CA SER A 550 9.97 -56.57 -7.51
C SER A 550 9.34 -57.89 -7.96
N ARG A 551 8.85 -58.70 -7.00
CA ARG A 551 8.06 -59.91 -7.29
C ARG A 551 6.82 -59.65 -8.16
N ARG A 552 6.32 -58.40 -8.19
CA ARG A 552 5.19 -57.98 -9.03
C ARG A 552 5.61 -57.47 -10.41
N GLY A 553 6.90 -57.53 -10.74
CA GLY A 553 7.45 -57.03 -12.01
C GLY A 553 7.72 -55.53 -12.05
N GLU A 554 7.49 -54.80 -10.96
CA GLU A 554 7.74 -53.35 -10.93
C GLU A 554 9.23 -53.02 -10.82
N LEU A 555 9.77 -52.29 -11.81
CA LEU A 555 11.15 -51.82 -11.84
C LEU A 555 11.45 -50.93 -10.62
N SER A 556 12.51 -51.26 -9.90
CA SER A 556 12.89 -50.62 -8.64
C SER A 556 14.41 -50.51 -8.49
N VAL A 557 14.87 -49.60 -7.63
CA VAL A 557 16.26 -49.57 -7.15
C VAL A 557 16.32 -50.16 -5.76
N LEU A 558 17.04 -51.27 -5.59
CA LEU A 558 17.37 -51.83 -4.28
C LEU A 558 18.46 -50.98 -3.64
N VAL A 559 18.07 -50.21 -2.62
CA VAL A 559 18.90 -49.16 -2.02
C VAL A 559 20.03 -49.76 -1.20
N ALA A 560 21.27 -49.44 -1.59
CA ALA A 560 22.48 -49.76 -0.85
C ALA A 560 22.94 -48.59 0.05
N GLY A 561 22.60 -47.36 -0.31
CA GLY A 561 22.86 -46.17 0.48
C GLY A 561 22.04 -44.97 0.02
N TRP A 562 21.75 -44.05 0.93
CA TRP A 562 20.93 -42.87 0.65
C TRP A 562 21.40 -41.67 1.45
N THR A 563 21.00 -40.48 1.01
CA THR A 563 21.14 -39.23 1.75
C THR A 563 19.96 -38.30 1.45
N VAL A 564 19.56 -37.47 2.41
CA VAL A 564 18.63 -36.37 2.14
C VAL A 564 19.40 -35.29 1.39
N THR A 565 18.87 -34.84 0.26
CA THR A 565 19.45 -33.71 -0.51
C THR A 565 18.71 -32.40 -0.26
N ALA A 566 17.44 -32.47 0.14
CA ALA A 566 16.72 -31.33 0.72
C ALA A 566 15.54 -31.79 1.58
N LYS A 567 15.56 -31.45 2.87
CA LYS A 567 14.43 -31.70 3.76
C LYS A 567 13.25 -30.79 3.43
N CYS A 568 12.07 -31.36 3.22
CA CYS A 568 10.83 -30.63 3.02
C CYS A 568 10.17 -30.36 4.39
N LEU A 569 10.04 -29.09 4.77
CA LEU A 569 9.45 -28.68 6.06
C LEU A 569 7.93 -28.53 6.01
N HIS A 570 7.36 -28.40 4.82
CA HIS A 570 5.92 -28.29 4.61
C HIS A 570 5.37 -29.57 3.98
N PRO A 571 4.16 -30.02 4.36
CA PRO A 571 3.51 -31.12 3.65
C PRO A 571 3.25 -30.74 2.18
N LEU A 572 3.39 -31.72 1.28
CA LEU A 572 2.84 -31.59 -0.06
C LEU A 572 1.30 -31.60 0.00
N PRO A 573 0.61 -30.99 -0.97
CA PRO A 573 -0.84 -31.10 -1.11
C PRO A 573 -1.30 -32.56 -1.18
N ASP A 574 -2.51 -32.83 -0.66
CA ASP A 574 -3.10 -34.17 -0.67
C ASP A 574 -3.24 -34.68 -2.11
N LYS A 575 -2.77 -35.90 -2.38
CA LYS A 575 -2.88 -36.54 -3.71
C LYS A 575 -4.32 -36.75 -4.18
N ARG A 576 -5.27 -36.94 -3.27
CA ARG A 576 -6.68 -37.21 -3.61
C ARG A 576 -7.46 -35.95 -3.94
N LYS A 577 -7.16 -34.85 -3.24
CA LYS A 577 -7.76 -33.54 -3.52
C LYS A 577 -6.98 -32.76 -4.59
N GLY A 578 -5.71 -33.09 -4.79
CA GLY A 578 -4.80 -32.39 -5.68
C GLY A 578 -4.62 -30.91 -5.30
N LEU A 579 -3.82 -30.20 -6.10
CA LEU A 579 -4.00 -28.75 -6.27
C LEU A 579 -5.12 -28.55 -7.29
N ALA A 580 -6.35 -28.94 -6.94
CA ALA A 580 -7.49 -28.80 -7.86
C ALA A 580 -7.84 -27.32 -8.09
N ASP A 581 -7.60 -26.47 -7.09
CA ASP A 581 -7.84 -25.04 -7.18
C ASP A 581 -6.83 -24.35 -8.12
N PRO A 582 -7.28 -23.78 -9.27
CA PRO A 582 -6.43 -23.08 -10.22
C PRO A 582 -5.68 -21.89 -9.60
N GLU A 583 -6.30 -21.19 -8.63
CA GLU A 583 -5.67 -20.02 -8.00
C GLU A 583 -4.49 -20.44 -7.12
N THR A 584 -4.64 -21.50 -6.34
CA THR A 584 -3.54 -22.05 -5.54
C THR A 584 -2.40 -22.58 -6.41
N ARG A 585 -2.69 -23.19 -7.58
CA ARG A 585 -1.66 -23.62 -8.55
C ARG A 585 -0.83 -22.44 -9.05
N VAL A 586 -1.50 -21.35 -9.38
CA VAL A 586 -0.88 -20.11 -9.84
C VAL A 586 -0.02 -19.48 -8.73
N ARG A 587 -0.56 -19.34 -7.51
CA ARG A 587 0.16 -18.76 -6.36
C ARG A 587 1.34 -19.63 -5.90
N ARG A 588 1.25 -20.96 -6.05
CA ARG A 588 2.28 -21.92 -5.60
C ARG A 588 2.80 -22.76 -6.76
N ARG A 589 3.29 -22.09 -7.81
CA ARG A 589 3.74 -22.75 -9.04
C ARG A 589 4.79 -23.84 -8.82
N TYR A 590 5.64 -23.71 -7.80
CA TYR A 590 6.64 -24.71 -7.42
C TYR A 590 6.06 -26.07 -6.95
N LEU A 591 4.75 -26.15 -6.72
CA LEU A 591 4.02 -27.38 -6.42
C LEU A 591 3.24 -27.93 -7.63
N ASP A 592 3.19 -27.19 -8.74
CA ASP A 592 2.44 -27.59 -9.93
C ASP A 592 3.20 -28.69 -10.70
N PRO A 593 2.61 -29.89 -10.85
CA PRO A 593 3.26 -30.99 -11.55
C PRO A 593 3.41 -30.77 -13.06
N ASP A 594 2.61 -29.90 -13.68
CA ASP A 594 2.58 -29.69 -15.14
C ASP A 594 3.50 -28.54 -15.60
N LEU A 595 4.04 -27.77 -14.64
CA LEU A 595 4.92 -26.62 -14.91
C LEU A 595 6.13 -26.99 -15.80
N PRO A 596 6.87 -28.10 -15.58
CA PRO A 596 8.05 -28.41 -16.39
C PRO A 596 7.74 -28.60 -17.89
N GLN A 597 6.61 -29.26 -18.23
CA GLN A 597 6.20 -29.49 -19.61
C GLN A 597 5.85 -28.18 -20.29
N LEU A 598 5.11 -27.31 -19.60
CA LEU A 598 4.78 -25.98 -20.09
C LEU A 598 6.03 -25.10 -20.29
N LEU A 599 6.97 -25.10 -19.34
CA LEU A 599 8.21 -24.33 -19.47
C LEU A 599 9.05 -24.78 -20.67
N ARG A 600 9.12 -26.10 -20.92
CA ARG A 600 9.78 -26.64 -22.12
C ARG A 600 9.06 -26.19 -23.39
N LEU A 601 7.73 -26.28 -23.44
CA LEU A 601 6.95 -25.81 -24.58
C LEU A 601 7.21 -24.33 -24.87
N ARG A 602 7.14 -23.47 -23.84
CA ARG A 602 7.45 -22.04 -23.96
C ARG A 602 8.85 -21.81 -24.50
N ALA A 603 9.86 -22.49 -23.94
CA ALA A 603 11.25 -22.36 -24.39
C ALA A 603 11.42 -22.79 -25.85
N THR A 604 10.80 -23.89 -26.25
CA THR A 604 10.81 -24.39 -27.64
C THR A 604 10.18 -23.39 -28.60
N VAL A 605 9.02 -22.83 -28.27
CA VAL A 605 8.32 -21.82 -29.09
C VAL A 605 9.16 -20.56 -29.23
N LEU A 606 9.70 -20.02 -28.13
CA LEU A 606 10.54 -18.84 -28.14
C LEU A 606 11.80 -19.03 -29.00
N ARG A 607 12.42 -20.22 -28.93
CA ARG A 607 13.58 -20.55 -29.76
C ARG A 607 13.20 -20.59 -31.25
N ALA A 608 12.11 -21.27 -31.59
CA ALA A 608 11.66 -21.38 -32.98
C ALA A 608 11.33 -20.02 -33.62
N LEU A 609 10.73 -19.10 -32.85
CA LEU A 609 10.46 -17.74 -33.30
C LEU A 609 11.76 -16.97 -33.62
N ARG A 610 12.78 -17.07 -32.75
CA ARG A 610 14.09 -16.46 -32.99
C ARG A 610 14.78 -17.05 -34.21
N GLU A 611 14.82 -18.38 -34.31
CA GLU A 611 15.42 -19.08 -35.45
C GLU A 611 14.76 -18.63 -36.76
N ARG A 612 13.43 -18.54 -36.81
CA ARG A 612 12.70 -18.08 -38.00
C ARG A 612 13.01 -16.63 -38.38
N LEU A 613 13.22 -15.75 -37.41
CA LEU A 613 13.57 -14.35 -37.67
C LEU A 613 15.03 -14.22 -38.14
N HIS A 614 15.95 -14.99 -37.57
CA HIS A 614 17.33 -15.06 -38.04
C HIS A 614 17.44 -15.62 -39.46
N ASP A 615 16.66 -16.63 -39.82
CA ASP A 615 16.57 -17.15 -41.19
C ASP A 615 16.09 -16.10 -42.21
N LYS A 616 15.47 -15.02 -41.72
CA LYS A 616 15.02 -13.86 -42.51
C LYS A 616 15.90 -12.62 -42.32
N ASP A 617 17.11 -12.79 -41.81
CA ASP A 617 18.11 -11.73 -41.61
C ASP A 617 17.66 -10.61 -40.64
N PHE A 618 16.75 -10.90 -39.70
CA PHE A 618 16.43 -9.96 -38.64
C PHE A 618 17.51 -9.97 -37.54
N LEU A 619 17.93 -8.79 -37.12
CA LEU A 619 18.86 -8.58 -36.02
C LEU A 619 18.10 -8.46 -34.69
N GLU A 620 18.41 -9.33 -33.72
CA GLU A 620 17.89 -9.21 -32.35
C GLU A 620 18.59 -8.05 -31.64
N VAL A 621 17.82 -7.11 -31.08
CA VAL A 621 18.33 -5.94 -30.35
C VAL A 621 17.67 -5.82 -28.98
N GLU A 622 18.30 -5.07 -28.07
CA GLU A 622 17.74 -4.74 -26.75
C GLU A 622 17.58 -3.22 -26.63
N THR A 623 16.35 -2.75 -26.40
CA THR A 623 16.05 -1.33 -26.21
C THR A 623 15.74 -1.00 -24.74
N PRO A 624 15.81 0.28 -24.32
CA PRO A 624 15.58 0.65 -22.92
C PRO A 624 14.19 0.24 -22.40
N MET A 625 14.17 -0.50 -21.28
CA MET A 625 12.94 -0.78 -20.51
C MET A 625 12.55 0.35 -19.56
N LEU A 626 13.51 1.18 -19.13
CA LEU A 626 13.28 2.38 -18.35
C LEU A 626 13.39 3.58 -19.29
N GLN A 627 12.30 4.30 -19.47
CA GLN A 627 12.16 5.40 -20.42
C GLN A 627 11.81 6.70 -19.69
N ALA A 628 12.34 7.83 -20.17
CA ALA A 628 12.04 9.15 -19.61
C ALA A 628 10.64 9.65 -20.02
N VAL A 629 10.19 9.24 -21.20
CA VAL A 629 8.87 9.50 -21.78
C VAL A 629 8.29 8.14 -22.16
N HIS A 630 7.00 7.93 -21.90
CA HIS A 630 6.33 6.69 -22.29
C HIS A 630 5.55 6.89 -23.60
N GLY A 631 5.63 5.91 -24.50
CA GLY A 631 4.97 5.96 -25.79
C GLY A 631 5.07 4.63 -26.54
N GLY A 632 4.58 4.59 -27.79
CA GLY A 632 4.54 3.37 -28.60
C GLY A 632 3.33 2.46 -28.36
N ALA A 633 2.48 2.77 -27.37
CA ALA A 633 1.16 2.17 -27.21
C ALA A 633 0.23 3.15 -26.48
N ASN A 634 -1.09 2.93 -26.57
CA ASN A 634 -2.06 3.58 -25.68
C ASN A 634 -2.25 2.66 -24.46
N ALA A 635 -1.53 2.96 -23.38
CA ALA A 635 -1.54 2.15 -22.16
C ALA A 635 -1.00 2.95 -20.99
N ARG A 636 -1.55 2.72 -19.80
CA ARG A 636 -1.06 3.37 -18.57
C ARG A 636 0.31 2.79 -18.16
N PRO A 637 1.35 3.61 -17.97
CA PRO A 637 2.68 3.10 -17.59
C PRO A 637 2.79 2.82 -16.08
N PHE A 638 3.79 2.03 -15.71
CA PHE A 638 4.31 2.02 -14.34
C PHE A 638 5.31 3.16 -14.15
N VAL A 639 5.16 3.92 -13.07
CA VAL A 639 6.02 5.06 -12.74
C VAL A 639 7.03 4.64 -11.67
N THR A 640 8.28 5.00 -11.86
CA THR A 640 9.37 4.80 -10.89
C THR A 640 10.29 6.03 -10.85
N HIS A 641 11.34 5.95 -10.02
CA HIS A 641 12.27 7.04 -9.79
C HIS A 641 13.72 6.53 -9.80
N ILE A 642 14.59 7.18 -10.58
CA ILE A 642 16.02 6.87 -10.59
C ILE A 642 16.77 7.85 -9.68
N ASN A 643 17.32 7.32 -8.58
CA ASN A 643 17.96 8.13 -7.54
C ASN A 643 19.21 8.89 -8.01
N ALA A 644 19.96 8.34 -8.97
CA ALA A 644 21.22 8.93 -9.43
C ALA A 644 21.03 10.28 -10.16
N TYR A 645 19.93 10.41 -10.90
CA TYR A 645 19.60 11.63 -11.66
C TYR A 645 18.43 12.40 -11.06
N ASP A 646 17.83 11.86 -9.99
CA ASP A 646 16.63 12.37 -9.33
C ASP A 646 15.52 12.72 -10.33
N MET A 647 15.22 11.76 -11.22
CA MET A 647 14.22 11.92 -12.27
C MET A 647 13.20 10.79 -12.23
N ARG A 648 11.97 11.15 -12.60
CA ARG A 648 10.91 10.19 -12.86
C ARG A 648 11.26 9.38 -14.10
N MET A 649 11.01 8.08 -14.03
CA MET A 649 11.17 7.14 -15.13
C MET A 649 9.89 6.31 -15.26
N TYR A 650 9.65 5.79 -16.46
CA TYR A 650 8.54 4.92 -16.77
C TYR A 650 9.07 3.56 -17.21
N LEU A 651 8.41 2.47 -16.80
CA LEU A 651 8.63 1.19 -17.47
C LEU A 651 7.95 1.23 -18.83
N ARG A 652 8.64 0.72 -19.86
CA ARG A 652 8.14 0.77 -21.24
C ARG A 652 6.82 0.02 -21.39
N ILE A 653 5.90 0.65 -22.12
CA ILE A 653 4.64 0.05 -22.57
C ILE A 653 4.80 -0.65 -23.93
N ALA A 654 5.77 -0.19 -24.73
CA ALA A 654 6.22 -0.77 -26.01
C ALA A 654 7.68 -0.32 -26.32
N PRO A 655 8.50 -1.15 -26.99
CA PRO A 655 9.78 -0.74 -27.56
C PRO A 655 9.69 0.01 -28.91
N GLU A 656 8.50 0.12 -29.52
CA GLU A 656 8.26 0.70 -30.86
C GLU A 656 9.10 1.95 -31.17
N LEU A 657 9.03 2.99 -30.32
CA LEU A 657 9.71 4.27 -30.61
C LEU A 657 11.23 4.13 -30.69
N TYR A 658 11.84 3.19 -29.96
CA TYR A 658 13.29 2.95 -30.00
C TYR A 658 13.67 2.08 -31.19
N LEU A 659 12.85 1.09 -31.55
CA LEU A 659 13.07 0.27 -32.73
C LEU A 659 12.99 1.11 -34.01
N LYS A 660 12.04 2.06 -34.09
CA LYS A 660 11.97 3.04 -35.19
C LYS A 660 13.22 3.92 -35.29
N ARG A 661 13.80 4.35 -34.16
CA ARG A 661 15.09 5.07 -34.16
C ARG A 661 16.22 4.25 -34.78
N LEU A 662 16.23 2.92 -34.58
CA LEU A 662 17.20 2.04 -35.25
C LEU A 662 16.95 1.96 -36.75
N CYS A 663 15.70 1.97 -37.20
CA CYS A 663 15.37 2.06 -38.64
C CYS A 663 15.88 3.37 -39.26
N VAL A 664 15.73 4.50 -38.56
CA VAL A 664 16.33 5.79 -38.96
C VAL A 664 17.86 5.69 -39.03
N ALA A 665 18.49 4.98 -38.09
CA ALA A 665 19.93 4.75 -38.09
C ALA A 665 20.42 3.82 -39.22
N GLY A 666 19.52 3.34 -40.08
CA GLY A 666 19.84 2.50 -41.24
C GLY A 666 19.75 0.99 -40.97
N MET A 667 19.21 0.56 -39.84
CA MET A 667 18.98 -0.86 -39.58
C MET A 667 17.73 -1.34 -40.33
N GLU A 668 17.93 -2.17 -41.36
CA GLU A 668 16.83 -2.57 -42.24
C GLU A 668 15.88 -3.60 -41.63
N ARG A 669 16.37 -4.54 -40.80
CA ARG A 669 15.56 -5.61 -40.20
C ARG A 669 15.97 -5.81 -38.75
N VAL A 670 15.13 -5.35 -37.82
CA VAL A 670 15.37 -5.47 -36.38
C VAL A 670 14.19 -6.10 -35.69
N PHE A 671 14.46 -6.84 -34.62
CA PHE A 671 13.42 -7.31 -33.72
C PHE A 671 13.89 -7.31 -32.28
N GLU A 672 12.93 -7.22 -31.37
CA GLU A 672 13.15 -7.44 -29.95
C GLU A 672 12.07 -8.40 -29.43
N LEU A 673 12.50 -9.45 -28.72
CA LEU A 673 11.63 -10.39 -28.03
C LEU A 673 11.84 -10.26 -26.53
N ASN A 674 11.01 -9.45 -25.86
CA ASN A 674 11.28 -9.10 -24.47
C ASN A 674 10.03 -8.56 -23.73
N ARG A 675 10.20 -8.08 -22.49
CA ARG A 675 9.12 -7.69 -21.58
C ARG A 675 8.57 -6.29 -21.88
N ASN A 676 7.25 -6.15 -21.81
CA ASN A 676 6.51 -4.89 -21.71
C ASN A 676 5.72 -4.84 -20.40
N PHE A 677 5.43 -3.62 -19.93
CA PHE A 677 4.76 -3.38 -18.65
C PHE A 677 3.60 -2.42 -18.84
N ARG A 678 2.37 -2.86 -18.54
CA ARG A 678 1.15 -2.04 -18.62
C ARG A 678 0.41 -2.09 -17.30
N ASN A 679 0.11 -0.93 -16.74
CA ASN A 679 -0.51 -0.76 -15.43
C ASN A 679 -2.03 -0.84 -15.53
N GLU A 680 -2.50 -2.02 -15.96
CA GLU A 680 -3.88 -2.35 -16.29
C GLU A 680 -4.39 -3.53 -15.42
N GLY A 681 -5.69 -3.84 -15.54
CA GLY A 681 -6.30 -4.94 -14.81
C GLY A 681 -5.78 -6.32 -15.23
N VAL A 682 -5.81 -7.29 -14.30
CA VAL A 682 -5.39 -8.67 -14.55
C VAL A 682 -6.61 -9.55 -14.84
N ASP A 683 -6.66 -10.19 -16.00
CA ASP A 683 -7.75 -11.10 -16.39
C ASP A 683 -7.22 -12.46 -16.92
N ALA A 684 -8.00 -13.15 -17.77
CA ALA A 684 -7.62 -14.42 -18.37
C ALA A 684 -6.63 -14.29 -19.55
N THR A 685 -6.46 -13.08 -20.07
CA THR A 685 -5.69 -12.72 -21.27
C THR A 685 -4.65 -11.61 -21.01
N HIS A 686 -4.82 -10.82 -19.94
CA HIS A 686 -3.95 -9.71 -19.55
C HIS A 686 -3.15 -10.03 -18.28
N ASN A 687 -1.85 -9.74 -18.32
CA ASN A 687 -0.96 -9.72 -17.17
C ASN A 687 -0.15 -8.42 -17.21
N PRO A 688 0.07 -7.71 -16.09
CA PRO A 688 0.71 -6.39 -16.10
C PRO A 688 2.13 -6.39 -16.67
N GLU A 689 2.80 -7.54 -16.63
CA GLU A 689 4.08 -7.78 -17.29
C GLU A 689 3.94 -8.92 -18.31
N PHE A 690 4.27 -8.71 -19.57
CA PHE A 690 4.07 -9.72 -20.62
C PHE A 690 5.15 -9.65 -21.70
N THR A 691 5.39 -10.79 -22.35
CA THR A 691 6.41 -10.92 -23.38
C THR A 691 5.81 -10.57 -24.74
N MET A 692 6.42 -9.61 -25.41
CA MET A 692 6.05 -9.19 -26.76
C MET A 692 7.23 -9.40 -27.69
N LEU A 693 6.94 -9.82 -28.92
CA LEU A 693 7.86 -9.75 -30.04
C LEU A 693 7.48 -8.52 -30.86
N GLU A 694 8.40 -7.57 -30.97
CA GLU A 694 8.28 -6.49 -31.95
C GLU A 694 9.32 -6.65 -33.04
N ALA A 695 8.93 -6.46 -34.31
CA ALA A 695 9.82 -6.57 -35.46
C ALA A 695 9.54 -5.46 -36.47
N TYR A 696 10.59 -4.87 -37.04
CA TYR A 696 10.51 -3.79 -38.03
C TYR A 696 11.37 -4.14 -39.24
N GLN A 697 10.81 -3.94 -40.43
CA GLN A 697 11.48 -4.16 -41.69
C GLN A 697 11.34 -2.94 -42.60
N ALA A 698 12.47 -2.32 -42.95
CA ALA A 698 12.54 -1.28 -43.95
C ALA A 698 12.14 -1.82 -45.33
N TYR A 699 11.53 -0.94 -46.12
CA TYR A 699 10.93 -1.18 -47.43
C TYR A 699 9.84 -2.25 -47.45
N ALA A 700 9.23 -2.54 -46.30
CA ALA A 700 8.07 -3.40 -46.17
C ALA A 700 6.81 -2.59 -45.79
N ASP A 701 5.65 -3.23 -45.89
CA ASP A 701 4.35 -2.71 -45.47
C ASP A 701 3.61 -3.74 -44.60
N TYR A 702 2.39 -3.40 -44.18
CA TYR A 702 1.56 -4.27 -43.35
C TYR A 702 1.28 -5.65 -44.00
N ASP A 703 1.23 -5.78 -45.33
CA ASP A 703 1.02 -7.05 -46.02
C ASP A 703 2.24 -7.96 -45.89
N CYS A 704 3.44 -7.40 -45.98
CA CYS A 704 4.68 -8.12 -45.71
C CYS A 704 4.69 -8.65 -44.26
N MET A 705 4.28 -7.81 -43.30
CA MET A 705 4.17 -8.18 -41.89
C MET A 705 3.10 -9.27 -41.65
N ARG A 706 2.01 -9.26 -42.42
CA ARG A 706 0.95 -10.28 -42.38
C ARG A 706 1.50 -11.66 -42.73
N VAL A 707 2.24 -11.75 -43.84
CA VAL A 707 2.89 -12.99 -44.28
C VAL A 707 3.91 -13.46 -43.24
N LEU A 708 4.75 -12.54 -42.73
CA LEU A 708 5.72 -12.84 -41.68
C LEU A 708 5.05 -13.42 -40.43
N THR A 709 3.95 -12.81 -39.97
CA THR A 709 3.23 -13.23 -38.76
C THR A 709 2.63 -14.61 -38.90
N ARG A 710 1.98 -14.88 -40.04
CA ARG A 710 1.44 -16.21 -40.34
C ARG A 710 2.53 -17.28 -40.27
N GLU A 711 3.67 -17.02 -40.91
CA GLU A 711 4.80 -17.95 -40.89
C GLU A 711 5.34 -18.16 -39.47
N LEU A 712 5.48 -17.10 -38.67
CA LEU A 712 5.96 -17.20 -37.28
C LEU A 712 5.05 -18.08 -36.41
N VAL A 713 3.73 -17.88 -36.50
CA VAL A 713 2.75 -18.65 -35.73
C VAL A 713 2.68 -20.11 -36.19
N GLN A 714 2.73 -20.36 -37.51
CA GLN A 714 2.79 -21.73 -38.05
C GLN A 714 4.08 -22.46 -37.60
N GLN A 715 5.23 -21.77 -37.60
CA GLN A 715 6.49 -22.33 -37.11
C GLN A 715 6.45 -22.61 -35.60
N ALA A 716 5.84 -21.73 -34.81
CA ALA A 716 5.62 -21.97 -33.39
C ALA A 716 4.78 -23.24 -33.13
N ALA A 717 3.72 -23.46 -33.93
CA ALA A 717 2.91 -24.67 -33.86
C ALA A 717 3.68 -25.94 -34.26
N ILE A 718 4.45 -25.87 -35.35
CA ILE A 718 5.31 -26.99 -35.79
C ILE A 718 6.35 -27.32 -34.71
N ALA A 719 6.99 -26.33 -34.10
CA ALA A 719 7.96 -26.56 -33.03
C ALA A 719 7.31 -27.16 -31.76
N ALA A 720 6.06 -26.78 -31.47
CA ALA A 720 5.30 -27.29 -30.33
C ALA A 720 4.80 -28.73 -30.52
N TYR A 721 4.24 -29.04 -31.70
CA TYR A 721 3.45 -30.26 -31.93
C TYR A 721 3.89 -31.10 -33.12
N GLY A 722 4.88 -30.66 -33.89
CA GLY A 722 5.39 -31.33 -35.09
C GLY A 722 4.58 -31.05 -36.37
N ALA A 723 3.50 -30.29 -36.27
CA ALA A 723 2.62 -29.92 -37.39
C ALA A 723 1.99 -28.53 -37.13
N PRO A 724 1.52 -27.81 -38.16
CA PRO A 724 0.85 -26.52 -38.01
C PRO A 724 -0.57 -26.68 -37.47
N VAL A 725 -0.70 -27.21 -36.26
CA VAL A 725 -1.97 -27.49 -35.58
C VAL A 725 -2.04 -26.80 -34.22
N LEU A 726 -3.24 -26.42 -33.81
CA LEU A 726 -3.54 -25.91 -32.47
C LEU A 726 -4.22 -27.00 -31.65
N ARG A 727 -3.83 -27.18 -30.39
CA ARG A 727 -4.43 -28.17 -29.48
C ARG A 727 -5.27 -27.46 -28.44
N ARG A 728 -6.58 -27.52 -28.59
CA ARG A 728 -7.55 -26.92 -27.66
C ARG A 728 -8.40 -28.01 -26.99
N PRO A 729 -9.13 -27.69 -25.91
CA PRO A 729 -9.98 -28.68 -25.21
C PRO A 729 -11.06 -29.33 -26.09
N ASP A 730 -11.49 -28.66 -27.15
CA ASP A 730 -12.50 -29.11 -28.12
C ASP A 730 -11.93 -29.92 -29.30
N GLY A 731 -10.61 -29.93 -29.51
CA GLY A 731 -9.96 -30.73 -30.55
C GLY A 731 -8.65 -30.15 -31.10
N GLU A 732 -8.14 -30.80 -32.14
CA GLU A 732 -7.04 -30.28 -32.96
C GLU A 732 -7.59 -29.45 -34.12
N HIS A 733 -7.02 -28.26 -34.33
CA HIS A 733 -7.40 -27.34 -35.41
C HIS A 733 -6.21 -27.09 -36.34
N ASP A 734 -6.35 -27.38 -37.63
CA ASP A 734 -5.32 -27.11 -38.63
C ASP A 734 -5.25 -25.61 -38.95
N ILE A 735 -4.04 -25.06 -38.92
CA ILE A 735 -3.75 -23.65 -39.27
C ILE A 735 -2.77 -23.53 -40.44
N SER A 736 -2.58 -24.61 -41.19
CA SER A 736 -1.82 -24.63 -42.43
C SER A 736 -2.42 -23.73 -43.52
N GLY A 737 -1.61 -23.39 -44.52
CA GLY A 737 -2.06 -22.58 -45.66
C GLY A 737 -2.21 -21.09 -45.34
N ASP A 738 -3.07 -20.44 -46.12
CA ASP A 738 -3.35 -19.01 -46.01
C ASP A 738 -4.58 -18.76 -45.11
N TRP A 739 -4.60 -17.63 -44.42
CA TRP A 739 -5.69 -17.25 -43.52
C TRP A 739 -6.59 -16.18 -44.16
N PRO A 740 -7.88 -16.13 -43.80
CA PRO A 740 -8.80 -15.12 -44.30
C PRO A 740 -8.31 -13.69 -43.98
N VAL A 741 -8.52 -12.79 -44.94
CA VAL A 741 -8.23 -11.36 -44.82
C VAL A 741 -9.54 -10.61 -45.07
N VAL A 742 -10.00 -9.89 -44.05
CA VAL A 742 -11.32 -9.22 -44.05
C VAL A 742 -11.12 -7.78 -43.60
N THR A 743 -11.81 -6.82 -44.19
CA THR A 743 -11.75 -5.43 -43.69
C THR A 743 -12.58 -5.31 -42.40
N VAL A 744 -12.18 -4.44 -41.47
CA VAL A 744 -12.95 -4.19 -40.24
C VAL A 744 -14.38 -3.74 -40.55
N HIS A 745 -14.54 -2.90 -41.59
CA HIS A 745 -15.86 -2.40 -42.00
C HIS A 745 -16.75 -3.52 -42.53
N ASP A 746 -16.23 -4.43 -43.36
CA ASP A 746 -17.01 -5.58 -43.85
C ASP A 746 -17.39 -6.55 -42.72
N ALA A 747 -16.47 -6.78 -41.78
CA ALA A 747 -16.71 -7.64 -40.63
C ALA A 747 -17.82 -7.07 -39.72
N VAL A 748 -17.74 -5.77 -39.41
CA VAL A 748 -18.74 -5.05 -38.61
C VAL A 748 -20.08 -4.96 -39.36
N ALA A 749 -20.08 -4.67 -40.66
CA ALA A 749 -21.29 -4.65 -41.48
C ALA A 749 -22.03 -5.99 -41.43
N LYS A 750 -21.28 -7.10 -41.58
CA LYS A 750 -21.82 -8.45 -41.49
C LYS A 750 -22.37 -8.77 -40.10
N ALA A 751 -21.69 -8.34 -39.04
CA ALA A 751 -22.11 -8.60 -37.66
C ALA A 751 -23.36 -7.79 -37.26
N LEU A 752 -23.47 -6.55 -37.73
CA LEU A 752 -24.64 -5.68 -37.49
C LEU A 752 -25.82 -6.01 -38.41
N GLY A 753 -25.56 -6.62 -39.57
CA GLY A 753 -26.57 -6.84 -40.61
C GLY A 753 -26.93 -5.57 -41.41
N GLU A 754 -26.13 -4.52 -41.28
CA GLU A 754 -26.33 -3.19 -41.87
C GLU A 754 -25.09 -2.76 -42.68
N PRO A 755 -25.24 -1.94 -43.73
CA PRO A 755 -24.09 -1.49 -44.52
C PRO A 755 -23.22 -0.50 -43.74
N VAL A 756 -22.02 -0.93 -43.35
CA VAL A 756 -21.01 -0.09 -42.71
C VAL A 756 -19.85 0.12 -43.68
N THR A 757 -19.57 1.38 -43.99
CA THR A 757 -18.49 1.81 -44.89
C THR A 757 -17.68 2.92 -44.23
N PRO A 758 -16.49 3.26 -44.76
CA PRO A 758 -15.74 4.42 -44.27
C PRO A 758 -16.51 5.75 -44.40
N SER A 759 -17.57 5.82 -45.22
CA SER A 759 -18.44 7.00 -45.36
C SER A 759 -19.62 7.05 -44.40
N THR A 760 -19.91 5.97 -43.67
CA THR A 760 -21.09 5.91 -42.78
C THR A 760 -20.98 6.98 -41.69
N THR A 761 -22.08 7.69 -41.44
CA THR A 761 -22.08 8.84 -40.52
C THR A 761 -22.08 8.38 -39.06
N SER A 762 -21.56 9.21 -38.15
CA SER A 762 -21.57 8.91 -36.71
C SER A 762 -23.00 8.73 -36.15
N ALA A 763 -24.00 9.42 -36.74
CA ALA A 763 -25.39 9.28 -36.32
C ALA A 763 -25.95 7.90 -36.66
N GLU A 764 -25.68 7.40 -37.87
CA GLU A 764 -26.05 6.05 -38.30
C GLU A 764 -25.34 4.99 -37.46
N LEU A 765 -24.02 5.11 -37.27
CA LEU A 765 -23.25 4.17 -36.45
C LEU A 765 -23.75 4.10 -35.02
N ARG A 766 -24.09 5.24 -34.39
CA ARG A 766 -24.68 5.25 -33.05
C ARG A 766 -26.01 4.52 -33.01
N SER A 767 -26.85 4.70 -34.04
CA SER A 767 -28.11 3.97 -34.16
C SER A 767 -27.89 2.47 -34.28
N PHE A 768 -26.93 2.04 -35.11
CA PHE A 768 -26.61 0.62 -35.29
C PHE A 768 -26.02 -0.01 -34.02
N CYS A 769 -25.05 0.64 -33.37
CA CYS A 769 -24.47 0.20 -32.11
C CYS A 769 -25.53 0.12 -31.00
N ALA A 770 -26.41 1.12 -30.89
CA ALA A 770 -27.48 1.11 -29.90
C ALA A 770 -28.49 -0.03 -30.15
N ALA A 771 -28.86 -0.28 -31.41
CA ALA A 771 -29.73 -1.40 -31.77
C ALA A 771 -29.10 -2.76 -31.45
N ALA A 772 -27.78 -2.89 -31.60
CA ALA A 772 -27.01 -4.10 -31.29
C ALA A 772 -26.61 -4.23 -29.81
N GLY A 773 -26.90 -3.23 -28.97
CA GLY A 773 -26.53 -3.23 -27.54
C GLY A 773 -25.04 -3.02 -27.26
N VAL A 774 -24.29 -2.44 -28.20
CA VAL A 774 -22.86 -2.13 -28.03
C VAL A 774 -22.71 -0.83 -27.22
N PRO A 775 -21.98 -0.84 -26.09
CA PRO A 775 -21.71 0.36 -25.31
C PRO A 775 -20.71 1.28 -26.02
N PHE A 776 -20.94 2.59 -25.98
CA PHE A 776 -20.04 3.62 -26.50
C PHE A 776 -20.15 4.91 -25.68
N ALA A 777 -19.11 5.76 -25.71
CA ALA A 777 -19.11 7.05 -25.04
C ALA A 777 -19.99 8.09 -25.76
N ASP A 778 -20.53 9.05 -25.02
CA ASP A 778 -21.42 10.08 -25.59
C ASP A 778 -20.71 10.92 -26.66
N ASP A 779 -19.43 11.18 -26.51
CA ASP A 779 -18.57 11.93 -27.43
C ASP A 779 -17.84 11.05 -28.47
N ALA A 780 -18.10 9.74 -28.51
CA ALA A 780 -17.40 8.81 -29.37
C ALA A 780 -17.42 9.21 -30.87
N GLY A 781 -16.24 9.28 -31.47
CA GLY A 781 -16.07 9.54 -32.90
C GLY A 781 -16.49 8.36 -33.78
N ARG A 782 -16.53 8.56 -35.10
CA ARG A 782 -16.84 7.49 -36.07
C ARG A 782 -15.92 6.28 -35.91
N GLY A 783 -14.61 6.51 -35.81
CA GLY A 783 -13.62 5.43 -35.66
C GLY A 783 -13.79 4.64 -34.36
N GLU A 784 -14.08 5.33 -33.26
CA GLU A 784 -14.29 4.72 -31.94
C GLU A 784 -15.57 3.87 -31.92
N LEU A 785 -16.63 4.27 -32.63
CA LEU A 785 -17.85 3.49 -32.77
C LEU A 785 -17.64 2.19 -33.58
N VAL A 786 -16.89 2.27 -34.68
CA VAL A 786 -16.54 1.09 -35.48
C VAL A 786 -15.68 0.12 -34.67
N LEU A 787 -14.69 0.63 -33.93
CA LEU A 787 -13.85 -0.17 -33.06
C LEU A 787 -14.67 -0.83 -31.94
N ALA A 788 -15.55 -0.09 -31.27
CA ALA A 788 -16.42 -0.65 -30.23
C ALA A 788 -17.33 -1.77 -30.76
N ALA A 789 -17.86 -1.63 -31.98
CA ALA A 789 -18.65 -2.67 -32.62
C ALA A 789 -17.79 -3.90 -32.98
N PHE A 790 -16.57 -3.69 -33.47
CA PHE A 790 -15.62 -4.76 -33.75
C PHE A 790 -15.27 -5.56 -32.48
N ASP A 791 -14.86 -4.88 -31.41
CA ASP A 791 -14.43 -5.49 -30.15
C ASP A 791 -15.55 -6.31 -29.49
N GLN A 792 -16.80 -5.86 -29.60
CA GLN A 792 -17.94 -6.51 -28.94
C GLN A 792 -18.61 -7.60 -29.78
N LEU A 793 -18.62 -7.46 -31.11
CA LEU A 793 -19.41 -8.34 -31.99
C LEU A 793 -18.56 -9.25 -32.88
N VAL A 794 -17.39 -8.77 -33.34
CA VAL A 794 -16.56 -9.48 -34.32
C VAL A 794 -15.47 -10.28 -33.63
N GLU A 795 -14.70 -9.66 -32.73
CA GLU A 795 -13.59 -10.33 -32.05
C GLU A 795 -14.06 -11.59 -31.32
N PRO A 796 -15.05 -11.56 -30.41
CA PRO A 796 -15.49 -12.74 -29.65
C PRO A 796 -16.09 -13.87 -30.51
N ALA A 797 -16.59 -13.53 -31.71
CA ALA A 797 -17.21 -14.48 -32.63
C ALA A 797 -16.18 -15.17 -33.56
N THR A 798 -14.94 -14.69 -33.59
CA THR A 798 -13.90 -15.20 -34.50
C THR A 798 -13.36 -16.54 -34.01
N VAL A 799 -13.50 -17.58 -34.83
CA VAL A 799 -13.07 -18.96 -34.48
C VAL A 799 -11.64 -19.25 -34.95
N GLY A 800 -11.37 -19.21 -36.26
CA GLY A 800 -10.05 -19.47 -36.82
C GLY A 800 -9.16 -18.21 -36.92
N PRO A 801 -7.84 -18.36 -37.11
CA PRO A 801 -6.95 -17.24 -37.36
C PRO A 801 -7.42 -16.41 -38.56
N THR A 802 -7.73 -15.14 -38.32
CA THR A 802 -8.26 -14.21 -39.32
C THR A 802 -7.56 -12.86 -39.19
N PHE A 803 -7.10 -12.30 -40.31
CA PHE A 803 -6.57 -10.94 -40.34
C PHE A 803 -7.69 -9.95 -40.62
N TYR A 804 -7.94 -9.06 -39.66
CA TYR A 804 -8.84 -7.93 -39.84
C TYR A 804 -8.03 -6.69 -40.21
N THR A 805 -8.37 -6.05 -41.32
CA THR A 805 -7.53 -5.05 -42.00
C THR A 805 -8.25 -3.70 -42.16
N ASP A 806 -7.48 -2.66 -42.43
CA ASP A 806 -7.94 -1.33 -42.83
C ASP A 806 -8.82 -0.64 -41.77
N TYR A 807 -8.22 -0.48 -40.57
CA TYR A 807 -8.85 0.21 -39.44
C TYR A 807 -9.10 1.70 -39.73
N PRO A 808 -10.07 2.33 -39.03
CA PRO A 808 -10.25 3.77 -39.11
C PRO A 808 -8.96 4.52 -38.70
N ARG A 809 -8.61 5.58 -39.45
CA ARG A 809 -7.43 6.40 -39.17
C ARG A 809 -7.43 6.99 -37.76
N ASP A 810 -8.60 7.45 -37.30
CA ASP A 810 -8.75 8.23 -36.07
C ASP A 810 -8.34 7.46 -34.80
N VAL A 811 -8.34 6.12 -34.86
CA VAL A 811 -7.95 5.23 -33.75
C VAL A 811 -6.55 4.61 -33.93
N SER A 812 -5.80 5.04 -34.96
CA SER A 812 -4.51 4.45 -35.35
C SER A 812 -3.40 5.52 -35.40
N PRO A 813 -2.95 6.06 -34.25
CA PRO A 813 -2.12 7.26 -34.19
C PRO A 813 -0.71 7.08 -34.77
N LEU A 814 -0.13 5.88 -34.74
CA LEU A 814 1.23 5.60 -35.23
C LEU A 814 1.26 4.96 -36.63
N THR A 815 0.08 4.71 -37.21
CA THR A 815 -0.06 3.98 -38.47
C THR A 815 -0.21 4.95 -39.65
N ARG A 816 0.44 4.63 -40.77
CA ARG A 816 0.27 5.37 -42.01
C ARG A 816 -1.18 5.33 -42.49
N GLU A 817 -1.64 6.44 -43.10
CA GLU A 817 -2.91 6.48 -43.84
C GLU A 817 -2.92 5.47 -44.98
N HIS A 818 -4.08 4.87 -45.24
CA HIS A 818 -4.24 3.93 -46.32
C HIS A 818 -4.05 4.62 -47.68
N ARG A 819 -3.25 3.99 -48.56
CA ARG A 819 -2.79 4.59 -49.82
C ARG A 819 -3.91 4.95 -50.82
N TRP A 820 -5.09 4.33 -50.68
CA TRP A 820 -6.24 4.56 -51.57
C TRP A 820 -7.44 5.26 -50.90
N ASP A 821 -7.56 5.22 -49.58
CA ASP A 821 -8.65 5.85 -48.83
C ASP A 821 -8.10 6.47 -47.53
N PRO A 822 -7.88 7.79 -47.47
CA PRO A 822 -7.22 8.45 -46.33
C PRO A 822 -8.06 8.44 -45.04
N ARG A 823 -9.29 7.94 -45.07
CA ARG A 823 -10.12 7.71 -43.88
C ARG A 823 -9.70 6.46 -43.11
N LEU A 824 -8.92 5.57 -43.75
CA LEU A 824 -8.43 4.31 -43.22
C LEU A 824 -6.92 4.39 -42.95
N ALA A 825 -6.41 3.43 -42.19
CA ALA A 825 -5.00 3.25 -41.92
C ALA A 825 -4.56 1.84 -42.32
N GLU A 826 -3.32 1.69 -42.81
CA GLU A 826 -2.75 0.38 -43.19
C GLU A 826 -2.32 -0.39 -41.93
N ARG A 827 -3.32 -0.88 -41.21
CA ARG A 827 -3.19 -1.67 -39.98
C ARG A 827 -3.98 -2.96 -40.13
N TRP A 828 -3.48 -4.02 -39.53
CA TRP A 828 -4.27 -5.21 -39.28
C TRP A 828 -4.07 -5.73 -37.86
N ASP A 829 -5.11 -6.39 -37.35
CA ASP A 829 -5.06 -7.18 -36.12
C ASP A 829 -5.36 -8.65 -36.47
N LEU A 830 -4.56 -9.56 -35.95
CA LEU A 830 -4.75 -11.00 -36.07
C LEU A 830 -5.62 -11.46 -34.91
N VAL A 831 -6.81 -11.95 -35.20
CA VAL A 831 -7.73 -12.48 -34.19
C VAL A 831 -7.91 -13.98 -34.40
N ALA A 832 -7.88 -14.74 -33.30
CA ALA A 832 -8.15 -16.17 -33.31
C ALA A 832 -8.85 -16.58 -32.01
N PHE A 833 -9.91 -17.38 -32.12
CA PHE A 833 -10.70 -17.88 -30.98
C PHE A 833 -11.12 -16.82 -29.96
N GLY A 834 -11.61 -15.67 -30.44
CA GLY A 834 -12.11 -14.63 -29.56
C GLY A 834 -11.06 -13.72 -28.93
N ALA A 835 -9.81 -13.75 -29.40
CA ALA A 835 -8.73 -12.94 -28.87
C ALA A 835 -7.80 -12.41 -29.96
N GLU A 836 -7.45 -11.13 -29.87
CA GLU A 836 -6.35 -10.51 -30.61
C GLU A 836 -5.01 -11.14 -30.23
N ILE A 837 -4.24 -11.62 -31.20
CA ILE A 837 -2.95 -12.31 -31.01
C ILE A 837 -1.77 -11.36 -31.27
N GLY A 838 -1.93 -10.45 -32.22
CA GLY A 838 -0.93 -9.46 -32.60
C GLY A 838 -1.46 -8.50 -33.65
N THR A 839 -0.68 -7.48 -33.93
CA THR A 839 -1.05 -6.34 -34.76
C THR A 839 0.15 -5.90 -35.59
N ALA A 840 -0.07 -5.34 -36.77
CA ALA A 840 1.01 -4.79 -37.58
C ALA A 840 0.56 -3.65 -38.49
N TYR A 841 1.51 -2.81 -38.85
CA TYR A 841 1.30 -1.52 -39.48
C TYR A 841 2.23 -1.33 -40.67
N THR A 842 1.77 -0.55 -41.65
CA THR A 842 2.69 0.30 -42.42
C THR A 842 2.98 1.53 -41.56
N GLU A 843 4.24 1.72 -41.19
CA GLU A 843 4.62 2.72 -40.20
C GLU A 843 4.43 4.15 -40.71
N LEU A 844 3.93 5.03 -39.84
CA LEU A 844 3.92 6.46 -40.11
C LEU A 844 5.36 7.00 -40.03
N THR A 845 5.91 7.37 -41.18
CA THR A 845 7.28 7.86 -41.33
C THR A 845 7.35 9.35 -41.61
N ASP A 846 6.21 10.01 -41.85
CA ASP A 846 6.13 11.46 -42.01
C ASP A 846 6.21 12.16 -40.63
N PRO A 847 7.30 12.89 -40.34
CA PRO A 847 7.51 13.52 -39.04
C PRO A 847 6.50 14.64 -38.74
N LEU A 848 6.01 15.34 -39.77
CA LEU A 848 5.07 16.45 -39.60
C LEU A 848 3.69 15.93 -39.22
N GLU A 849 3.25 14.86 -39.88
CA GLU A 849 2.00 14.20 -39.52
C GLU A 849 2.11 13.47 -38.18
N GLN A 850 3.24 12.81 -37.91
CA GLN A 850 3.47 12.16 -36.61
C GLN A 850 3.41 13.17 -35.45
N ARG A 851 3.99 14.37 -35.63
CA ARG A 851 3.90 15.46 -34.65
C ARG A 851 2.44 15.86 -34.38
N ARG A 852 1.64 16.12 -35.42
CA ARG A 852 0.21 16.49 -35.27
C ARG A 852 -0.57 15.45 -34.46
N ARG A 853 -0.29 14.17 -34.68
CA ARG A 853 -0.97 13.07 -33.98
C ARG A 853 -0.54 12.97 -32.52
N LEU A 854 0.75 13.09 -32.22
CA LEU A 854 1.24 13.09 -30.83
C LEU A 854 0.80 14.35 -30.07
N GLU A 855 0.74 15.52 -30.71
CA GLU A 855 0.17 16.73 -30.10
C GLU A 855 -1.31 16.53 -29.76
N THR A 856 -2.09 15.93 -30.65
CA THR A 856 -3.51 15.60 -30.40
C THR A 856 -3.66 14.62 -29.24
N GLN A 857 -2.82 13.58 -29.15
CA GLN A 857 -2.80 12.63 -28.04
C GLN A 857 -2.38 13.30 -26.72
N SER A 858 -1.35 14.14 -26.73
CA SER A 858 -0.90 14.88 -25.55
C SER A 858 -1.97 15.85 -25.03
N LEU A 859 -2.77 16.47 -25.90
CA LEU A 859 -3.93 17.26 -25.51
C LEU A 859 -5.02 16.41 -24.83
N ARG A 860 -5.26 15.18 -25.32
CA ARG A 860 -6.15 14.21 -24.65
C ARG A 860 -5.61 13.83 -23.27
N ALA A 861 -4.30 13.59 -23.14
CA ALA A 861 -3.65 13.33 -21.86
C ALA A 861 -3.85 14.48 -20.86
N ALA A 862 -3.66 15.72 -21.32
CA ALA A 862 -3.90 16.92 -20.51
C ALA A 862 -5.38 17.09 -20.09
N SER A 863 -6.31 16.55 -20.87
CA SER A 863 -7.74 16.53 -20.56
C SER A 863 -8.18 15.41 -19.60
N GLY A 864 -7.25 14.54 -19.19
CA GLY A 864 -7.49 13.50 -18.17
C GLY A 864 -7.44 12.06 -18.69
N ASP A 865 -7.09 11.83 -19.96
CA ASP A 865 -6.84 10.50 -20.49
C ASP A 865 -5.48 9.97 -20.00
N VAL A 866 -5.50 8.94 -19.15
CA VAL A 866 -4.28 8.39 -18.54
C VAL A 866 -3.55 7.37 -19.43
N GLU A 867 -4.13 7.00 -20.57
CA GLU A 867 -3.58 6.03 -21.53
C GLU A 867 -3.00 6.69 -22.78
N ALA A 868 -3.30 7.98 -22.99
CA ALA A 868 -2.79 8.74 -24.12
C ALA A 868 -1.26 8.93 -24.07
N MET A 869 -0.62 8.84 -25.24
CA MET A 869 0.83 8.95 -25.37
C MET A 869 1.35 10.34 -25.01
N GLU A 870 2.53 10.40 -24.39
CA GLU A 870 3.29 11.63 -24.20
C GLU A 870 4.00 12.05 -25.49
N LEU A 871 4.22 13.36 -25.65
CA LEU A 871 4.98 13.91 -26.77
C LEU A 871 6.48 13.64 -26.56
N ASP A 872 7.07 12.81 -27.41
CA ASP A 872 8.51 12.51 -27.44
C ASP A 872 9.20 13.34 -28.54
N GLU A 873 9.82 14.46 -28.15
CA GLU A 873 10.53 15.35 -29.08
C GLU A 873 11.79 14.70 -29.68
N ASP A 874 12.47 13.83 -28.94
CA ASP A 874 13.66 13.12 -29.44
C ASP A 874 13.27 12.10 -30.53
N PHE A 875 12.12 11.44 -30.37
CA PHE A 875 11.57 10.56 -31.41
C PHE A 875 11.20 11.32 -32.67
N LEU A 876 10.52 12.47 -32.54
CA LEU A 876 10.18 13.32 -33.69
C LEU A 876 11.42 13.81 -34.42
N GLN A 877 12.44 14.26 -33.68
CA GLN A 877 13.72 14.65 -34.26
C GLN A 877 14.38 13.49 -35.01
N ALA A 878 14.32 12.27 -34.49
CA ALA A 878 14.81 11.10 -35.20
C ALA A 878 14.07 10.87 -36.54
N LEU A 879 12.74 10.99 -36.56
CA LEU A 879 11.98 10.87 -37.82
C LEU A 879 12.31 11.98 -38.82
N GLU A 880 12.63 13.19 -38.36
CA GLU A 880 13.06 14.31 -39.20
C GLU A 880 14.41 14.04 -39.91
N HIS A 881 15.25 13.14 -39.38
CA HIS A 881 16.45 12.64 -40.07
C HIS A 881 16.12 11.65 -41.20
N GLY A 882 14.88 11.20 -41.31
CA GLY A 882 14.37 10.35 -42.38
C GLY A 882 14.33 8.88 -41.97
N MET A 883 13.11 8.37 -41.76
CA MET A 883 12.86 6.93 -41.62
C MET A 883 12.39 6.36 -42.97
N PRO A 884 12.99 5.27 -43.49
CA PRO A 884 12.52 4.64 -44.73
C PRO A 884 11.10 4.07 -44.53
N PRO A 885 10.31 3.88 -45.61
CA PRO A 885 9.03 3.17 -45.52
C PRO A 885 9.24 1.83 -44.82
N THR A 886 8.49 1.54 -43.77
CA THR A 886 8.78 0.40 -42.88
C THR A 886 7.47 -0.29 -42.52
N GLY A 887 7.50 -1.62 -42.44
CA GLY A 887 6.43 -2.41 -41.83
C GLY A 887 6.86 -2.79 -40.42
N GLY A 888 6.01 -2.56 -39.42
CA GLY A 888 6.25 -2.96 -38.04
C GLY A 888 5.19 -3.93 -37.55
N LEU A 889 5.59 -4.87 -36.69
CA LEU A 889 4.81 -5.98 -36.17
C LEU A 889 4.94 -6.00 -34.65
N GLY A 890 3.82 -6.12 -33.93
CA GLY A 890 3.74 -6.49 -32.53
C GLY A 890 2.99 -7.80 -32.33
N LEU A 891 3.63 -8.81 -31.72
CA LEU A 891 3.06 -10.13 -31.48
C LEU A 891 3.16 -10.49 -29.99
N GLY A 892 2.02 -10.70 -29.33
CA GLY A 892 1.97 -11.07 -27.92
C GLY A 892 2.36 -12.54 -27.73
N ILE A 893 3.55 -12.83 -27.23
CA ILE A 893 4.04 -14.22 -27.13
C ILE A 893 3.24 -15.05 -26.14
N ASP A 894 2.79 -14.42 -25.05
CA ASP A 894 1.91 -15.09 -24.09
C ASP A 894 0.57 -15.46 -24.76
N ARG A 895 0.02 -14.60 -25.62
CA ARG A 895 -1.19 -14.88 -26.40
C ARG A 895 -0.97 -15.94 -27.48
N VAL A 896 0.22 -16.00 -28.11
CA VAL A 896 0.59 -17.12 -29.01
C VAL A 896 0.60 -18.46 -28.25
N LEU A 897 1.13 -18.50 -27.02
CA LEU A 897 1.08 -19.73 -26.21
C LEU A 897 -0.35 -20.10 -25.81
N MET A 898 -1.20 -19.12 -25.52
CA MET A 898 -2.64 -19.34 -25.28
C MET A 898 -3.33 -19.89 -26.52
N LEU A 899 -3.00 -19.38 -27.72
CA LEU A 899 -3.52 -19.88 -28.99
C LEU A 899 -3.11 -21.35 -29.22
N LEU A 900 -1.83 -21.68 -29.00
CA LEU A 900 -1.30 -23.03 -29.20
C LEU A 900 -1.93 -24.06 -28.25
N THR A 901 -2.12 -23.68 -26.97
CA THR A 901 -2.50 -24.60 -25.89
C THR A 901 -3.97 -24.55 -25.47
N GLY A 902 -4.70 -23.50 -25.87
CA GLY A 902 -6.03 -23.18 -25.37
C GLY A 902 -6.08 -22.79 -23.88
N ALA A 903 -4.93 -22.68 -23.20
CA ALA A 903 -4.86 -22.33 -21.78
C ALA A 903 -4.85 -20.81 -21.56
N PRO A 904 -5.36 -20.29 -20.43
CA PRO A 904 -5.33 -18.86 -20.12
C PRO A 904 -3.90 -18.34 -19.84
N ILE A 905 -3.68 -17.03 -19.92
CA ILE A 905 -2.35 -16.42 -19.74
C ILE A 905 -1.69 -16.82 -18.42
N ARG A 906 -2.48 -16.83 -17.33
CA ARG A 906 -2.04 -17.20 -15.98
C ARG A 906 -1.50 -18.63 -15.90
N HIS A 907 -1.92 -19.50 -16.81
CA HIS A 907 -1.37 -20.83 -16.93
C HIS A 907 -0.07 -20.83 -17.75
N THR A 908 0.04 -20.02 -18.81
CA THR A 908 1.22 -20.02 -19.71
C THR A 908 2.45 -19.27 -19.14
N VAL A 909 2.23 -18.41 -18.16
CA VAL A 909 3.29 -17.66 -17.46
C VAL A 909 3.78 -18.45 -16.23
N PRO A 910 5.10 -18.52 -15.97
CA PRO A 910 5.63 -19.27 -14.82
C PRO A 910 5.17 -18.69 -13.48
N PHE A 911 5.16 -17.36 -13.36
CA PHE A 911 4.78 -16.62 -12.15
C PHE A 911 3.94 -15.41 -12.55
N PRO A 912 2.63 -15.58 -12.80
CA PRO A 912 1.77 -14.44 -13.10
C PRO A 912 1.53 -13.60 -11.85
N PHE A 913 1.10 -12.36 -12.03
CA PHE A 913 0.78 -11.45 -10.93
C PHE A 913 -0.45 -11.96 -10.14
N THR A 914 -0.42 -11.90 -8.81
CA THR A 914 -1.43 -12.51 -7.90
C THR A 914 -2.02 -11.56 -6.89
#